data_AF-A0A1Z8S330-F1
#
_entry.id   AF-A0A1Z8S330-F1
#
_cell.length_a   1.000
_cell.length_b   1.000
_cell.length_c   1.000
_cell.angle_alpha   90.00
_cell.angle_beta   90.00
_cell.angle_gamma   90.00
#
_symmetry.space_group_name_H-M   'P 1'
#
loop_
_entity.id
_entity.type
_entity.pdbx_description
1 polymer ?
#
loop_
_entity_poly.entity_id
_entity_poly.type
_entity_poly.pdbx_seq_one_letter_code
_entity_poly.pdbx_strand_id
1 'polypeptide(L)'
;MRHFLSLLLASLVGAWIALVSVTSLHAQTTDPTFPVNGTHDKALVATVLEHATLHLDAETTLEDGTVVLHRGRIVAAGPAATTSFDGPAMRLDMTGLHLYPSFVDVHSDLGTPEAQSAGWSRTPQDLSDKKGAYGWNKAVRPETSAAAAFDPSAEAAKALRKAGFGAVLTHVQDGVVRGTGAVVLPLDDPREALLASDASFHMSFRKGSSSQNYPSSLMGATALLRQTHLDAAWYAEAAPRGMAGGTNLSLDAFVRASELPRVFSAGSWKDVLRADVMLSEFGVKKAIMLGSGDGYQRAEALAETGHRMAVPVNFPAGYDVSDPHLARMIGFNELKHWELAPSNAARLHDAGVPVAFTAHGLKDPGAFLSGVRKAVEAGLPQEVALRALTSNPASWLGMSDQLGSLRQGSVANVLVTDGPLFASSTHLVEHYVGGNPTPMRDRHPLDLIGSYSVNVDDSVYVLSVQGEPGKWKASWAVNDSTEVKVPLTLDNRTVVFRLATEDGPIRLTGNVWMESRIWEGSGQTATGQWTDWSAIRNAEAAEDAIPEDPEAVAAAEPDQDAPEVTETEAPAEEADATELDLSGVVYPFTAYGTPERLSAETAWIRNATVWTCEADGVLDGADVLFHDGALVAIGADLNPAELLPAGVTPVEIDGRGKHVTPGVIDEHTHIAVDRGVNEGTQASSAEVWIGHAVNSEDVNMYRQLSGGVTCAQILHGSANPIGGQSAIIKFRWGVEPQDLLFEEAVPFIKFALGENVKQSNWGDGYRSRFPQTRMGVEQVYYDHFIRAREYGQAQIEHRAALRNAKRKDIREGRGPVAPRVDLELETLLQILNEERFVTCHSYRQDEINMLMHVADSLGFRLNTFTHILEGYKVADKMAEHGAGGSSFSDWWAYKYEVKDAIPYNGAVLHNQGVVTAFNSDDAEMARRLNQEAAKAYKYGRVPEEEALKFVTLNPAKLLHIDHKTGSLKPGKDADVVVWSDHPLSINAKAEQTFVEGVRCFDVDRDLALREAMRTERARLTAKMYNAGQSVGSGALKRPSERVQSHYHCDTLTDENR
;
A
#
# COMPACT_ATOMS: atom_id res chain seq x y z
N MET A 1 -68.18 -14.47 17.38
CA MET A 1 -67.86 -15.44 16.31
C MET A 1 -66.78 -14.88 15.39
N ARG A 2 -65.50 -14.65 15.71
CA ARG A 2 -64.61 -14.86 16.88
C ARG A 2 -64.87 -16.17 17.63
N HIS A 3 -63.89 -17.07 17.54
CA HIS A 3 -63.83 -18.49 17.93
C HIS A 3 -63.98 -19.47 16.76
N PHE A 4 -63.02 -20.40 16.70
CA PHE A 4 -62.90 -21.59 15.83
C PHE A 4 -62.01 -21.54 14.58
N LEU A 5 -60.91 -20.79 14.59
CA LEU A 5 -59.72 -21.19 13.81
C LEU A 5 -58.39 -20.65 14.37
N SER A 6 -58.25 -20.66 15.70
CA SER A 6 -57.04 -20.19 16.41
C SER A 6 -56.66 -21.10 17.58
N LEU A 7 -56.96 -22.40 17.50
CA LEU A 7 -56.72 -23.40 18.54
C LEU A 7 -56.09 -24.65 17.92
N LEU A 8 -54.85 -24.51 17.42
CA LEU A 8 -53.94 -25.64 17.20
C LEU A 8 -52.45 -25.28 17.02
N LEU A 9 -52.05 -24.05 17.34
CA LEU A 9 -50.63 -23.63 17.31
C LEU A 9 -50.36 -22.54 18.36
N ALA A 10 -50.46 -22.88 19.65
CA ALA A 10 -49.83 -22.15 20.76
C ALA A 10 -50.29 -22.74 22.11
N SER A 11 -49.74 -23.88 22.51
CA SER A 11 -49.62 -24.27 23.92
C SER A 11 -48.85 -25.58 24.01
N LEU A 12 -47.52 -25.51 24.20
CA LEU A 12 -46.72 -26.49 24.95
C LEU A 12 -45.27 -25.96 25.01
N VAL A 13 -45.09 -24.90 25.79
CA VAL A 13 -43.85 -24.62 26.50
C VAL A 13 -44.11 -25.02 27.94
N GLY A 14 -43.33 -25.94 28.48
CA GLY A 14 -43.38 -26.30 29.89
C GLY A 14 -43.03 -27.75 30.17
N ALA A 15 -41.72 -28.04 30.14
CA ALA A 15 -41.00 -29.09 30.85
C ALA A 15 -41.56 -30.52 30.81
N TRP A 16 -40.74 -31.48 30.36
CA TRP A 16 -40.37 -32.68 31.11
C TRP A 16 -39.30 -33.46 30.31
N ILE A 17 -38.06 -33.29 30.75
CA ILE A 17 -37.07 -34.35 31.00
C ILE A 17 -36.67 -35.25 29.81
N ALA A 18 -35.48 -34.93 29.28
CA ALA A 18 -34.37 -35.83 29.01
C ALA A 18 -34.68 -37.17 28.33
N LEU A 19 -34.56 -37.19 27.00
CA LEU A 19 -33.79 -38.22 26.32
C LEU A 19 -33.20 -37.60 25.05
N VAL A 20 -32.17 -36.77 25.25
CA VAL A 20 -31.22 -36.45 24.18
C VAL A 20 -30.52 -37.76 23.89
N SER A 21 -30.98 -38.50 22.88
CA SER A 21 -30.16 -39.50 22.23
C SER A 21 -28.97 -38.77 21.63
N VAL A 22 -27.90 -38.72 22.41
CA VAL A 22 -26.54 -38.45 21.96
C VAL A 22 -26.23 -39.51 20.91
N THR A 23 -26.55 -39.21 19.65
CA THR A 23 -25.86 -39.87 18.55
C THR A 23 -24.46 -39.31 18.56
N SER A 24 -23.60 -39.98 19.32
CA SER A 24 -22.15 -39.85 19.20
C SER A 24 -21.82 -40.14 17.74
N LEU A 25 -21.64 -39.07 16.95
CA LEU A 25 -20.86 -39.13 15.73
C LEU A 25 -19.48 -39.63 16.17
N HIS A 26 -19.29 -40.94 16.08
CA HIS A 26 -17.97 -41.52 16.11
C HIS A 26 -17.26 -40.91 14.91
N ALA A 27 -16.27 -40.05 15.17
CA ALA A 27 -15.36 -39.56 14.15
C ALA A 27 -14.82 -40.78 13.40
N GLN A 28 -15.29 -40.98 12.16
CA GLN A 28 -14.77 -42.04 11.30
C GLN A 28 -13.27 -41.81 11.16
N THR A 29 -12.49 -42.80 11.56
CA THR A 29 -11.04 -42.87 11.36
C THR A 29 -10.77 -42.85 9.87
N THR A 30 -10.06 -41.83 9.38
CA THR A 30 -9.45 -41.88 8.05
C THR A 30 -8.13 -42.63 8.17
N ASP A 31 -8.10 -43.87 7.71
CA ASP A 31 -6.86 -44.64 7.61
C ASP A 31 -5.93 -43.96 6.59
N PRO A 32 -4.61 -43.96 6.83
CA PRO A 32 -3.65 -43.41 5.88
C PRO A 32 -3.73 -44.15 4.54
N THR A 33 -3.64 -43.43 3.44
CA THR A 33 -3.67 -43.98 2.08
C THR A 33 -2.37 -44.70 1.68
N PHE A 34 -1.35 -44.66 2.54
CA PHE A 34 -0.04 -45.28 2.33
C PHE A 34 0.25 -46.35 3.39
N PRO A 35 0.98 -47.42 3.04
CA PRO A 35 1.42 -48.42 4.00
C PRO A 35 2.36 -47.79 5.02
N VAL A 36 2.04 -47.93 6.30
CA VAL A 36 2.93 -47.51 7.40
C VAL A 36 4.02 -48.56 7.56
N ASN A 37 5.28 -48.19 7.32
CA ASN A 37 6.42 -49.05 7.63
C ASN A 37 6.80 -48.89 9.11
N GLY A 38 6.03 -49.53 10.00
CA GLY A 38 6.17 -49.42 11.45
C GLY A 38 4.87 -49.77 12.19
N THR A 39 4.82 -49.49 13.49
CA THR A 39 3.60 -49.67 14.30
C THR A 39 2.55 -48.62 13.92
N HIS A 40 1.32 -49.05 13.64
CA HIS A 40 0.13 -48.21 13.51
C HIS A 40 -0.24 -47.63 14.89
N ASP A 41 0.57 -46.73 15.45
CA ASP A 41 0.19 -46.06 16.69
C ASP A 41 1.04 -44.82 16.98
N LYS A 42 0.51 -43.64 16.67
CA LYS A 42 1.05 -42.36 17.17
C LYS A 42 -0.01 -41.45 17.80
N ALA A 43 -1.30 -41.82 17.78
CA ALA A 43 -2.39 -40.93 18.19
C ALA A 43 -3.63 -41.64 18.79
N LEU A 44 -3.47 -42.78 19.49
CA LEU A 44 -4.57 -43.36 20.28
C LEU A 44 -4.85 -42.57 21.57
N VAL A 45 -3.86 -41.88 22.12
CA VAL A 45 -3.97 -41.13 23.38
C VAL A 45 -4.37 -39.68 23.09
N ALA A 46 -5.45 -39.20 23.70
CA ALA A 46 -5.82 -37.78 23.64
C ALA A 46 -4.93 -36.92 24.54
N THR A 47 -4.80 -35.64 24.25
CA THR A 47 -4.18 -34.66 25.16
C THR A 47 -5.28 -33.78 25.74
N VAL A 48 -5.40 -33.74 27.06
CA VAL A 48 -6.39 -32.92 27.78
C VAL A 48 -5.61 -31.83 28.53
N LEU A 49 -5.91 -30.58 28.21
CA LEU A 49 -5.32 -29.39 28.84
C LEU A 49 -6.38 -28.86 29.83
N GLU A 50 -6.15 -28.99 31.14
CA GLU A 50 -7.13 -28.75 32.21
C GLU A 50 -6.81 -27.48 33.00
N HIS A 51 -7.82 -26.81 33.55
CA HIS A 51 -7.69 -25.69 34.49
C HIS A 51 -6.99 -24.43 33.99
N ALA A 52 -7.04 -24.15 32.68
CA ALA A 52 -6.52 -22.91 32.10
C ALA A 52 -7.55 -21.77 32.09
N THR A 53 -7.08 -20.53 32.02
CA THR A 53 -7.88 -19.42 31.50
C THR A 53 -8.04 -19.62 29.98
N LEU A 54 -9.19 -20.12 29.56
CA LEU A 54 -9.46 -20.54 28.18
C LEU A 54 -10.17 -19.43 27.38
N HIS A 55 -9.50 -18.92 26.36
CA HIS A 55 -10.04 -17.97 25.39
C HIS A 55 -10.57 -18.75 24.18
N LEU A 56 -11.88 -18.97 24.13
CA LEU A 56 -12.50 -19.73 23.03
C LEU A 56 -12.44 -18.97 21.70
N ASP A 57 -12.62 -17.66 21.79
CA ASP A 57 -12.49 -16.67 20.72
C ASP A 57 -12.17 -15.32 21.37
N ALA A 58 -12.25 -14.24 20.58
CA ALA A 58 -11.90 -12.91 21.08
C ALA A 58 -12.86 -12.35 22.14
N GLU A 59 -14.10 -12.83 22.17
CA GLU A 59 -15.17 -12.30 23.04
C GLU A 59 -15.45 -13.20 24.24
N THR A 60 -15.04 -14.47 24.16
CA THR A 60 -15.41 -15.51 25.15
C THR A 60 -14.20 -16.06 25.89
N THR A 61 -14.09 -15.72 27.17
CA THR A 61 -13.07 -16.24 28.09
C THR A 61 -13.72 -17.03 29.23
N LEU A 62 -13.10 -18.17 29.59
CA LEU A 62 -13.49 -19.01 30.73
C LEU A 62 -12.31 -19.09 31.71
N GLU A 63 -12.51 -18.74 32.98
CA GLU A 63 -11.43 -18.74 33.97
C GLU A 63 -10.94 -20.15 34.36
N ASP A 64 -11.81 -21.16 34.28
CA ASP A 64 -11.48 -22.56 34.54
C ASP A 64 -11.99 -23.43 33.37
N GLY A 65 -11.19 -23.46 32.31
CA GLY A 65 -11.50 -24.12 31.05
C GLY A 65 -10.66 -25.38 30.80
N THR A 66 -11.21 -26.28 30.00
CA THR A 66 -10.54 -27.50 29.54
C THR A 66 -10.67 -27.65 28.03
N VAL A 67 -9.59 -28.07 27.37
CA VAL A 67 -9.56 -28.38 25.93
C VAL A 67 -9.03 -29.80 25.72
N VAL A 68 -9.73 -30.58 24.90
CA VAL A 68 -9.36 -31.95 24.55
C VAL A 68 -8.92 -32.02 23.09
N LEU A 69 -7.65 -32.38 22.88
CA LEU A 69 -7.05 -32.58 21.58
C LEU A 69 -6.97 -34.08 21.27
N HIS A 70 -7.53 -34.50 20.14
CA HIS A 70 -7.47 -35.88 19.71
C HIS A 70 -7.39 -35.97 18.19
N ARG A 71 -6.37 -36.69 17.69
CA ARG A 71 -6.14 -36.91 16.25
C ARG A 71 -6.14 -35.61 15.43
N GLY A 72 -5.42 -34.60 15.93
CA GLY A 72 -5.29 -33.29 15.27
C GLY A 72 -6.55 -32.42 15.28
N ARG A 73 -7.60 -32.80 16.02
CA ARG A 73 -8.84 -32.05 16.16
C ARG A 73 -9.12 -31.71 17.63
N ILE A 74 -9.83 -30.61 17.85
CA ILE A 74 -10.44 -30.30 19.14
C ILE A 74 -11.74 -31.10 19.24
N VAL A 75 -11.84 -32.02 20.19
CA VAL A 75 -13.04 -32.87 20.36
C VAL A 75 -13.97 -32.36 21.46
N ALA A 76 -13.45 -31.54 22.37
CA ALA A 76 -14.23 -30.81 23.36
C ALA A 76 -13.45 -29.56 23.84
N ALA A 77 -14.14 -28.46 24.09
CA ALA A 77 -13.60 -27.24 24.68
C ALA A 77 -14.71 -26.54 25.46
N GLY A 78 -14.47 -26.18 26.72
CA GLY A 78 -15.49 -25.57 27.57
C GLY A 78 -15.10 -25.51 29.05
N PRO A 79 -16.04 -25.20 29.96
CA PRO A 79 -15.78 -25.17 31.40
C PRO A 79 -15.31 -26.53 31.90
N ALA A 80 -14.30 -26.54 32.79
CA ALA A 80 -13.72 -27.78 33.33
C ALA A 80 -14.76 -28.67 34.01
N ALA A 81 -15.75 -28.07 34.68
CA ALA A 81 -16.85 -28.77 35.34
C ALA A 81 -17.71 -29.64 34.40
N THR A 82 -17.72 -29.35 33.10
CA THR A 82 -18.60 -30.00 32.11
C THR A 82 -17.85 -30.65 30.95
N THR A 83 -16.53 -30.50 30.89
CA THR A 83 -15.71 -30.94 29.76
C THR A 83 -14.86 -32.12 30.20
N SER A 84 -15.22 -33.33 29.75
CA SER A 84 -14.48 -34.56 30.06
C SER A 84 -14.18 -35.37 28.79
N PHE A 85 -13.17 -36.24 28.87
CA PHE A 85 -12.84 -37.20 27.83
C PHE A 85 -12.77 -38.61 28.43
N ASP A 86 -13.60 -39.50 27.90
CA ASP A 86 -13.74 -40.89 28.35
C ASP A 86 -12.89 -41.80 27.47
N GLY A 87 -11.57 -41.73 27.64
CA GLY A 87 -10.60 -42.53 26.89
C GLY A 87 -9.18 -42.38 27.42
N PRO A 88 -8.19 -43.12 26.87
CA PRO A 88 -6.79 -42.94 27.23
C PRO A 88 -6.34 -41.52 26.88
N ALA A 89 -5.92 -40.77 27.90
CA ALA A 89 -5.52 -39.38 27.73
C ALA A 89 -4.31 -39.03 28.60
N MET A 90 -3.43 -38.20 28.04
CA MET A 90 -2.43 -37.45 28.79
C MET A 90 -3.10 -36.18 29.29
N ARG A 91 -3.24 -36.06 30.61
CA ARG A 91 -3.82 -34.88 31.27
C ARG A 91 -2.71 -33.94 31.72
N LEU A 92 -2.85 -32.68 31.39
CA LEU A 92 -1.88 -31.63 31.66
C LEU A 92 -2.61 -30.51 32.41
N ASP A 93 -2.19 -30.26 33.64
CA ASP A 93 -2.63 -29.10 34.40
C ASP A 93 -2.03 -27.82 33.79
N MET A 94 -2.89 -26.85 33.53
CA MET A 94 -2.58 -25.55 32.93
C MET A 94 -2.99 -24.39 33.85
N THR A 95 -3.15 -24.66 35.15
CA THR A 95 -3.42 -23.64 36.17
C THR A 95 -2.42 -22.48 36.06
N GLY A 96 -2.94 -21.24 35.96
CA GLY A 96 -2.15 -20.02 35.80
C GLY A 96 -1.67 -19.74 34.37
N LEU A 97 -1.99 -20.59 33.40
CA LEU A 97 -1.70 -20.39 31.97
C LEU A 97 -2.96 -19.99 31.20
N HIS A 98 -2.75 -19.31 30.08
CA HIS A 98 -3.81 -18.91 29.17
C HIS A 98 -3.76 -19.71 27.87
N LEU A 99 -4.92 -20.16 27.39
CA LEU A 99 -5.07 -20.90 26.14
C LEU A 99 -5.82 -20.05 25.11
N TYR A 100 -5.22 -19.81 23.95
CA TYR A 100 -5.78 -19.04 22.85
C TYR A 100 -5.88 -19.87 21.55
N PRO A 101 -6.77 -19.52 20.60
CA PRO A 101 -6.64 -20.01 19.23
C PRO A 101 -5.31 -19.55 18.64
N SER A 102 -4.62 -20.42 17.91
CA SER A 102 -3.37 -20.05 17.23
C SER A 102 -3.60 -18.99 16.14
N PHE A 103 -2.53 -18.25 15.81
CA PHE A 103 -2.60 -17.21 14.78
C PHE A 103 -2.77 -17.82 13.38
N VAL A 104 -3.47 -17.08 12.51
CA VAL A 104 -3.68 -17.42 11.10
C VAL A 104 -3.18 -16.28 10.23
N ASP A 105 -2.20 -16.54 9.36
CA ASP A 105 -1.70 -15.55 8.39
C ASP A 105 -2.38 -15.73 7.03
N VAL A 106 -2.79 -14.63 6.40
CA VAL A 106 -3.34 -14.60 5.03
C VAL A 106 -2.26 -14.42 3.96
N HIS A 107 -0.99 -14.35 4.34
CA HIS A 107 0.11 -14.24 3.40
C HIS A 107 1.39 -14.88 3.93
N SER A 108 1.87 -15.92 3.24
CA SER A 108 3.14 -16.59 3.52
C SER A 108 3.79 -17.12 2.23
N ASP A 109 5.09 -17.36 2.30
CA ASP A 109 5.92 -18.07 1.32
C ASP A 109 6.32 -19.48 1.80
N LEU A 110 5.83 -19.94 2.95
CA LEU A 110 6.21 -21.23 3.55
C LEU A 110 6.10 -22.36 2.53
N GLY A 111 7.22 -23.04 2.30
CA GLY A 111 7.29 -24.22 1.44
C GLY A 111 6.99 -23.95 -0.03
N THR A 112 7.03 -22.70 -0.47
CA THR A 112 6.89 -22.36 -1.89
C THR A 112 8.21 -21.86 -2.46
N PRO A 113 8.47 -22.05 -3.76
CA PRO A 113 9.69 -21.55 -4.39
C PRO A 113 9.73 -20.01 -4.35
N GLU A 114 10.91 -19.46 -4.02
CA GLU A 114 11.17 -18.04 -4.16
C GLU A 114 11.18 -17.62 -5.63
N ALA A 115 10.67 -16.42 -5.92
CA ALA A 115 10.80 -15.82 -7.24
C ALA A 115 12.27 -15.56 -7.54
N GLN A 116 12.80 -16.20 -8.58
CA GLN A 116 14.18 -15.96 -9.03
C GLN A 116 14.27 -14.63 -9.78
N SER A 117 15.35 -13.87 -9.57
CA SER A 117 15.60 -12.68 -10.37
C SER A 117 15.75 -13.07 -11.84
N ALA A 118 15.09 -12.32 -12.72
CA ALA A 118 15.28 -12.50 -14.14
C ALA A 118 16.77 -12.29 -14.47
N GLY A 119 17.39 -13.23 -15.19
CA GLY A 119 18.77 -13.07 -15.64
C GLY A 119 18.91 -11.80 -16.47
N TRP A 120 19.91 -10.96 -16.15
CA TRP A 120 20.13 -9.73 -16.89
C TRP A 120 20.55 -10.04 -18.33
N SER A 121 19.72 -9.65 -19.29
CA SER A 121 20.02 -9.69 -20.72
C SER A 121 20.21 -8.28 -21.25
N ARG A 122 21.24 -8.09 -22.09
CA ARG A 122 21.42 -6.84 -22.85
C ARG A 122 20.40 -6.67 -23.99
N THR A 123 19.75 -7.75 -24.40
CA THR A 123 18.80 -7.76 -25.52
C THR A 123 17.38 -7.93 -24.99
N PRO A 124 16.42 -7.09 -25.44
CA PRO A 124 15.00 -7.27 -25.12
C PRO A 124 14.47 -8.65 -25.51
N GLN A 125 13.59 -9.19 -24.68
CA GLN A 125 12.78 -10.36 -25.00
C GLN A 125 11.33 -9.92 -25.19
N ASP A 126 10.91 -9.83 -26.47
CA ASP A 126 9.56 -9.40 -26.82
C ASP A 126 8.54 -10.55 -26.70
N LEU A 127 8.90 -11.73 -27.22
CA LEU A 127 8.05 -12.92 -27.24
C LEU A 127 8.30 -13.85 -26.05
N SER A 128 7.24 -14.53 -25.60
CA SER A 128 7.35 -15.57 -24.57
C SER A 128 8.05 -16.80 -25.13
N ASP A 129 8.97 -17.34 -24.34
CA ASP A 129 9.66 -18.61 -24.59
C ASP A 129 9.05 -19.78 -23.78
N LYS A 130 7.94 -19.54 -23.08
CA LYS A 130 7.21 -20.55 -22.30
C LYS A 130 6.74 -21.68 -23.21
N LYS A 131 7.10 -22.92 -22.89
CA LYS A 131 6.77 -24.11 -23.69
C LYS A 131 5.40 -24.66 -23.31
N GLY A 132 4.57 -24.97 -24.31
CA GLY A 132 3.22 -25.53 -24.12
C GLY A 132 2.11 -24.56 -24.56
N ALA A 133 0.86 -24.99 -24.43
CA ALA A 133 -0.33 -24.22 -24.80
C ALA A 133 -0.70 -23.18 -23.72
N TYR A 134 0.27 -22.36 -23.29
CA TYR A 134 0.10 -21.35 -22.25
C TYR A 134 -0.10 -19.95 -22.84
N GLY A 135 -0.49 -19.00 -21.99
CA GLY A 135 -0.62 -17.60 -22.37
C GLY A 135 0.68 -16.99 -22.90
N TRP A 136 0.52 -15.93 -23.70
CA TRP A 136 1.62 -15.25 -24.39
C TRP A 136 2.54 -14.44 -23.47
N ASN A 137 2.14 -14.17 -22.22
CA ASN A 137 2.90 -13.35 -21.28
C ASN A 137 3.33 -14.15 -20.04
N LYS A 138 4.63 -14.20 -19.75
CA LYS A 138 5.25 -14.92 -18.63
C LYS A 138 4.98 -14.30 -17.26
N ALA A 139 4.49 -13.08 -17.18
CA ALA A 139 4.03 -12.47 -15.94
C ALA A 139 2.64 -12.97 -15.52
N VAL A 140 1.91 -13.63 -16.43
CA VAL A 140 0.58 -14.21 -16.18
C VAL A 140 0.72 -15.72 -15.98
N ARG A 141 0.65 -16.16 -14.72
CA ARG A 141 0.87 -17.56 -14.29
C ARG A 141 -0.29 -18.13 -13.47
N PRO A 142 -1.56 -17.98 -13.90
CA PRO A 142 -2.72 -18.48 -13.17
C PRO A 142 -2.73 -20.00 -12.98
N GLU A 143 -2.00 -20.76 -13.80
CA GLU A 143 -1.85 -22.21 -13.65
C GLU A 143 -0.93 -22.65 -12.50
N THR A 144 -0.24 -21.72 -11.83
CA THR A 144 0.61 -22.04 -10.69
C THR A 144 -0.25 -22.46 -9.51
N SER A 145 0.08 -23.59 -8.88
CA SER A 145 -0.61 -24.11 -7.70
C SER A 145 0.36 -24.19 -6.53
N ALA A 146 0.05 -23.45 -5.45
CA ALA A 146 0.85 -23.51 -4.22
C ALA A 146 0.86 -24.92 -3.63
N ALA A 147 -0.29 -25.60 -3.60
CA ALA A 147 -0.39 -26.96 -3.08
C ALA A 147 0.48 -27.96 -3.85
N ALA A 148 0.59 -27.83 -5.17
CA ALA A 148 1.45 -28.69 -5.98
C ALA A 148 2.95 -28.39 -5.79
N ALA A 149 3.30 -27.15 -5.44
CA ALA A 149 4.67 -26.71 -5.21
C ALA A 149 5.12 -26.82 -3.73
N PHE A 150 4.23 -27.25 -2.83
CA PHE A 150 4.43 -27.15 -1.40
C PHE A 150 5.45 -28.17 -0.87
N ASP A 151 6.58 -27.66 -0.38
CA ASP A 151 7.68 -28.41 0.22
C ASP A 151 8.25 -27.62 1.43
N PRO A 152 7.64 -27.73 2.64
CA PRO A 152 8.01 -26.93 3.79
C PRO A 152 9.35 -27.37 4.39
N SER A 153 10.19 -26.40 4.74
CA SER A 153 11.38 -26.67 5.55
C SER A 153 11.01 -26.79 7.03
N ALA A 154 11.57 -27.79 7.71
CA ALA A 154 11.35 -28.00 9.15
C ALA A 154 11.79 -26.77 9.97
N GLU A 155 12.81 -26.04 9.52
CA GLU A 155 13.29 -24.83 10.18
C GLU A 155 12.29 -23.67 10.07
N ALA A 156 11.82 -23.36 8.86
CA ALA A 156 10.85 -22.29 8.65
C ALA A 156 9.50 -22.60 9.31
N ALA A 157 9.04 -23.85 9.20
CA ALA A 157 7.83 -24.31 9.87
C ALA A 157 7.97 -24.15 11.41
N LYS A 158 9.10 -24.58 11.99
CA LYS A 158 9.37 -24.40 13.43
C LYS A 158 9.45 -22.93 13.84
N ALA A 159 10.02 -22.05 13.02
CA ALA A 159 10.07 -20.62 13.29
C ALA A 159 8.65 -20.01 13.36
N LEU A 160 7.77 -20.36 12.41
CA LEU A 160 6.37 -19.94 12.43
C LEU A 160 5.60 -20.50 13.64
N ARG A 161 5.80 -21.77 13.99
CA ARG A 161 5.23 -22.36 15.22
C ARG A 161 5.67 -21.58 16.47
N LYS A 162 6.96 -21.25 16.57
CA LYS A 162 7.50 -20.44 17.68
C LYS A 162 6.97 -19.00 17.70
N ALA A 163 6.56 -18.46 16.57
CA ALA A 163 5.93 -17.14 16.47
C ALA A 163 4.42 -17.16 16.78
N GLY A 164 3.82 -18.34 16.98
CA GLY A 164 2.41 -18.51 17.33
C GLY A 164 1.47 -18.82 16.16
N PHE A 165 1.99 -19.00 14.94
CA PHE A 165 1.18 -19.34 13.76
C PHE A 165 0.77 -20.81 13.73
N GLY A 166 -0.54 -21.06 13.80
CA GLY A 166 -1.10 -22.40 13.66
C GLY A 166 -1.51 -22.72 12.22
N ALA A 167 -1.77 -21.72 11.39
CA ALA A 167 -2.03 -21.89 9.96
C ALA A 167 -1.54 -20.67 9.18
N VAL A 168 -1.16 -20.87 7.92
CA VAL A 168 -0.77 -19.79 7.00
C VAL A 168 -1.32 -20.06 5.59
N LEU A 169 -1.68 -18.99 4.87
CA LEU A 169 -1.97 -19.04 3.44
C LEU A 169 -0.68 -18.89 2.64
N THR A 170 -0.15 -20.00 2.13
CA THR A 170 1.07 -20.01 1.32
C THR A 170 0.75 -19.89 -0.17
N HIS A 171 1.59 -19.17 -0.91
CA HIS A 171 1.47 -19.02 -2.36
C HIS A 171 2.80 -18.67 -3.02
N VAL A 172 2.93 -19.01 -4.31
CA VAL A 172 4.10 -18.63 -5.10
C VAL A 172 4.03 -17.13 -5.41
N GLN A 173 5.01 -16.37 -4.95
CA GLN A 173 5.00 -14.91 -5.02
C GLN A 173 5.60 -14.37 -6.35
N ASP A 174 5.21 -14.96 -7.49
CA ASP A 174 5.84 -14.68 -8.78
C ASP A 174 4.83 -14.34 -9.89
N GLY A 175 4.90 -13.11 -10.40
CA GLY A 175 4.09 -12.62 -11.51
C GLY A 175 3.00 -11.62 -11.13
N VAL A 176 2.39 -11.05 -12.17
CA VAL A 176 1.22 -10.16 -12.11
C VAL A 176 -0.03 -10.97 -11.74
N VAL A 177 -0.15 -12.18 -12.29
CA VAL A 177 -1.15 -13.19 -11.87
C VAL A 177 -0.38 -14.42 -11.40
N ARG A 178 -0.64 -14.85 -10.16
CA ARG A 178 0.24 -15.79 -9.42
C ARG A 178 -0.36 -17.17 -9.17
N GLY A 179 -1.60 -17.41 -9.62
CA GLY A 179 -2.28 -18.68 -9.44
C GLY A 179 -2.87 -18.88 -8.04
N THR A 180 -3.08 -20.14 -7.65
CA THR A 180 -3.83 -20.48 -6.43
C THR A 180 -2.95 -20.60 -5.19
N GLY A 181 -3.45 -20.09 -4.07
CA GLY A 181 -2.86 -20.25 -2.74
C GLY A 181 -3.44 -21.45 -1.99
N ALA A 182 -2.68 -21.98 -1.04
CA ALA A 182 -3.06 -23.12 -0.22
C ALA A 182 -2.99 -22.77 1.28
N VAL A 183 -3.95 -23.24 2.08
CA VAL A 183 -3.87 -23.09 3.54
C VAL A 183 -3.18 -24.31 4.11
N VAL A 184 -2.12 -24.06 4.88
CA VAL A 184 -1.26 -25.09 5.45
C VAL A 184 -1.03 -24.85 6.95
N LEU A 185 -0.88 -25.94 7.69
CA LEU A 185 -0.28 -25.92 9.02
C LEU A 185 1.25 -25.83 8.84
N PRO A 186 1.97 -25.08 9.68
CA PRO A 186 3.42 -25.10 9.68
C PRO A 186 3.92 -26.40 10.32
N LEU A 187 3.79 -27.51 9.61
CA LEU A 187 4.30 -28.85 9.95
C LEU A 187 5.31 -29.30 8.89
N ASP A 188 6.14 -30.27 9.26
CA ASP A 188 7.28 -30.68 8.46
C ASP A 188 6.86 -31.71 7.37
N ASP A 189 5.75 -32.43 7.55
CA ASP A 189 5.17 -33.32 6.53
C ASP A 189 4.12 -32.58 5.68
N PRO A 190 4.34 -32.37 4.37
CA PRO A 190 3.39 -31.69 3.49
C PRO A 190 1.97 -32.28 3.54
N ARG A 191 1.85 -33.59 3.76
CA ARG A 191 0.57 -34.32 3.72
C ARG A 191 -0.28 -34.08 4.97
N GLU A 192 0.37 -33.89 6.11
CA GLU A 192 -0.29 -33.52 7.36
C GLU A 192 -0.50 -32.01 7.46
N ALA A 193 0.35 -31.23 6.80
CA ALA A 193 0.29 -29.79 6.77
C ALA A 193 -0.84 -29.23 5.88
N LEU A 194 -1.11 -29.82 4.72
CA LEU A 194 -2.06 -29.26 3.75
C LEU A 194 -3.52 -29.38 4.22
N LEU A 195 -4.18 -28.24 4.51
CA LEU A 195 -5.59 -28.18 4.91
C LEU A 195 -6.54 -27.91 3.74
N ALA A 196 -6.16 -27.00 2.85
CA ALA A 196 -6.94 -26.64 1.65
C ALA A 196 -6.00 -26.39 0.47
N SER A 197 -6.23 -27.08 -0.65
CA SER A 197 -5.36 -27.00 -1.83
C SER A 197 -5.53 -25.71 -2.63
N ASP A 198 -6.75 -25.19 -2.70
CA ASP A 198 -7.11 -23.99 -3.46
C ASP A 198 -8.01 -23.11 -2.58
N ALA A 199 -7.39 -22.19 -1.85
CA ALA A 199 -8.08 -21.33 -0.89
C ALA A 199 -8.23 -19.88 -1.38
N SER A 200 -7.45 -19.47 -2.36
CA SER A 200 -7.38 -18.09 -2.84
C SER A 200 -6.80 -17.99 -4.25
N PHE A 201 -7.03 -16.86 -4.92
CA PHE A 201 -6.43 -16.52 -6.20
C PHE A 201 -5.65 -15.20 -6.10
N HIS A 202 -4.37 -15.23 -6.46
CA HIS A 202 -3.39 -14.17 -6.16
C HIS A 202 -3.01 -13.31 -7.37
N MET A 203 -2.92 -12.00 -7.14
CA MET A 203 -2.54 -10.98 -8.12
C MET A 203 -1.59 -9.93 -7.53
N SER A 204 -0.88 -9.21 -8.39
CA SER A 204 -0.07 -8.05 -8.01
C SER A 204 0.21 -7.14 -9.21
N PHE A 205 0.69 -5.93 -8.96
CA PHE A 205 1.24 -5.08 -10.04
C PHE A 205 2.67 -5.45 -10.45
N ARG A 206 3.34 -6.37 -9.74
CA ARG A 206 4.75 -6.69 -10.00
C ARG A 206 4.89 -7.80 -11.05
N LYS A 207 5.79 -7.61 -12.02
CA LYS A 207 6.07 -8.58 -13.09
C LYS A 207 6.73 -9.89 -12.59
N GLY A 208 7.41 -9.87 -11.46
CA GLY A 208 8.12 -11.03 -10.92
C GLY A 208 9.32 -11.43 -11.79
N SER A 209 9.57 -12.73 -11.91
CA SER A 209 10.71 -13.35 -12.60
C SER A 209 10.61 -13.33 -14.13
N SER A 210 9.54 -12.78 -14.71
CA SER A 210 9.36 -12.76 -16.16
C SER A 210 10.48 -11.97 -16.84
N SER A 211 11.19 -12.65 -17.73
CA SER A 211 12.24 -12.07 -18.57
C SER A 211 11.71 -11.29 -19.78
N GLN A 212 10.41 -11.37 -20.07
CA GLN A 212 9.80 -10.56 -21.13
C GLN A 212 9.82 -9.09 -20.74
N ASN A 213 10.03 -8.21 -21.72
CA ASN A 213 10.06 -6.78 -21.49
C ASN A 213 8.71 -6.24 -21.01
N TYR A 214 7.61 -6.60 -21.68
CA TYR A 214 6.26 -6.18 -21.28
C TYR A 214 5.70 -7.04 -20.12
N PRO A 215 5.12 -6.44 -19.07
CA PRO A 215 5.03 -5.01 -18.82
C PRO A 215 6.32 -4.47 -18.18
N SER A 216 6.59 -3.18 -18.37
CA SER A 216 7.72 -2.49 -17.74
C SER A 216 7.31 -1.32 -16.83
N SER A 217 6.02 -1.04 -16.76
CA SER A 217 5.44 0.06 -15.98
C SER A 217 4.20 -0.38 -15.21
N LEU A 218 3.82 0.40 -14.18
CA LEU A 218 2.57 0.20 -13.43
C LEU A 218 1.36 0.20 -14.38
N MET A 219 1.34 1.15 -15.32
CA MET A 219 0.26 1.26 -16.31
C MET A 219 0.18 0.00 -17.18
N GLY A 220 1.33 -0.52 -17.62
CA GLY A 220 1.43 -1.78 -18.38
C GLY A 220 0.98 -2.99 -17.57
N ALA A 221 1.35 -3.08 -16.29
CA ALA A 221 0.89 -4.16 -15.41
C ALA A 221 -0.63 -4.12 -15.20
N THR A 222 -1.20 -2.93 -15.01
CA THR A 222 -2.64 -2.72 -14.91
C THR A 222 -3.35 -3.08 -16.22
N ALA A 223 -2.84 -2.64 -17.38
CA ALA A 223 -3.43 -2.97 -18.67
C ALA A 223 -3.37 -4.48 -18.96
N LEU A 224 -2.26 -5.15 -18.61
CA LEU A 224 -2.14 -6.60 -18.71
C LEU A 224 -3.17 -7.33 -17.84
N LEU A 225 -3.39 -6.86 -16.60
CA LEU A 225 -4.44 -7.41 -15.73
C LEU A 225 -5.83 -7.24 -16.33
N ARG A 226 -6.16 -6.04 -16.82
CA ARG A 226 -7.45 -5.74 -17.44
C ARG A 226 -7.68 -6.59 -18.68
N GLN A 227 -6.71 -6.64 -19.59
CA GLN A 227 -6.79 -7.48 -20.78
C GLN A 227 -6.91 -8.97 -20.41
N THR A 228 -6.19 -9.46 -19.38
CA THR A 228 -6.28 -10.86 -18.95
C THR A 228 -7.68 -11.22 -18.42
N HIS A 229 -8.37 -10.31 -17.71
CA HIS A 229 -9.74 -10.53 -17.28
C HIS A 229 -10.72 -10.60 -18.46
N LEU A 230 -10.60 -9.66 -19.41
CA LEU A 230 -11.41 -9.65 -20.64
C LEU A 230 -11.18 -10.93 -21.47
N ASP A 231 -9.92 -11.36 -21.56
CA ASP A 231 -9.51 -12.56 -22.27
C ASP A 231 -10.08 -13.82 -21.64
N ALA A 232 -10.01 -13.93 -20.32
CA ALA A 232 -10.55 -15.07 -19.58
C ALA A 232 -12.06 -15.17 -19.74
N ALA A 233 -12.79 -14.05 -19.64
CA ALA A 233 -14.23 -14.00 -19.85
C ALA A 233 -14.62 -14.40 -21.28
N TRP A 234 -13.95 -13.84 -22.29
CA TRP A 234 -14.16 -14.22 -23.69
C TRP A 234 -13.83 -15.70 -23.94
N TYR A 235 -12.70 -16.18 -23.41
CA TYR A 235 -12.26 -17.56 -23.60
C TYR A 235 -13.21 -18.58 -22.96
N ALA A 236 -13.76 -18.28 -21.77
CA ALA A 236 -14.77 -19.12 -21.12
C ALA A 236 -16.01 -19.35 -21.99
N GLU A 237 -16.41 -18.34 -22.80
CA GLU A 237 -17.52 -18.48 -23.74
C GLU A 237 -17.08 -19.14 -25.07
N ALA A 238 -15.95 -18.71 -25.62
CA ALA A 238 -15.50 -19.06 -26.97
C ALA A 238 -14.92 -20.49 -27.07
N ALA A 239 -14.18 -20.94 -26.06
CA ALA A 239 -13.45 -22.21 -26.11
C ALA A 239 -14.37 -23.45 -26.21
N PRO A 240 -15.47 -23.57 -25.42
CA PRO A 240 -16.42 -24.69 -25.56
C PRO A 240 -17.10 -24.77 -26.93
N ARG A 241 -17.11 -23.66 -27.69
CA ARG A 241 -17.68 -23.57 -29.05
C ARG A 241 -16.63 -23.75 -30.16
N GLY A 242 -15.36 -24.00 -29.82
CA GLY A 242 -14.27 -24.12 -30.78
C GLY A 242 -13.89 -22.79 -31.46
N MET A 243 -14.26 -21.65 -30.87
CA MET A 243 -14.07 -20.31 -31.44
C MET A 243 -12.87 -19.56 -30.84
N ALA A 244 -12.16 -20.17 -29.88
CA ALA A 244 -11.01 -19.55 -29.20
C ALA A 244 -9.67 -19.65 -29.95
N GLY A 245 -9.64 -20.24 -31.16
CA GLY A 245 -8.42 -20.39 -31.95
C GLY A 245 -7.42 -21.43 -31.43
N GLY A 246 -7.76 -22.17 -30.37
CA GLY A 246 -6.93 -23.20 -29.76
C GLY A 246 -7.16 -23.31 -28.25
N THR A 247 -6.44 -24.23 -27.60
CA THR A 247 -6.43 -24.36 -26.13
C THR A 247 -5.45 -23.36 -25.53
N ASN A 248 -5.84 -22.71 -24.43
CA ASN A 248 -5.00 -21.84 -23.63
C ASN A 248 -5.11 -22.21 -22.14
N LEU A 249 -4.14 -22.98 -21.66
CA LEU A 249 -4.09 -23.51 -20.29
C LEU A 249 -4.03 -22.41 -19.22
N SER A 250 -3.47 -21.24 -19.55
CA SER A 250 -3.43 -20.11 -18.61
C SER A 250 -4.81 -19.48 -18.45
N LEU A 251 -5.54 -19.24 -19.55
CA LEU A 251 -6.91 -18.71 -19.45
C LEU A 251 -7.87 -19.73 -18.81
N ASP A 252 -7.70 -21.02 -19.12
CA ASP A 252 -8.43 -22.10 -18.45
C ASP A 252 -8.21 -22.10 -16.93
N ALA A 253 -6.95 -21.93 -16.48
CA ALA A 253 -6.64 -21.84 -15.06
C ALA A 253 -7.20 -20.57 -14.41
N PHE A 254 -7.14 -19.44 -15.11
CA PHE A 254 -7.70 -18.18 -14.62
C PHE A 254 -9.21 -18.28 -14.38
N VAL A 255 -9.95 -18.86 -15.32
CA VAL A 255 -11.40 -19.07 -15.21
C VAL A 255 -11.74 -20.01 -14.06
N ARG A 256 -10.95 -21.06 -13.81
CA ARG A 256 -11.18 -21.95 -12.65
C ARG A 256 -10.93 -21.25 -11.32
N ALA A 257 -9.90 -20.41 -11.25
CA ALA A 257 -9.53 -19.70 -10.03
C ALA A 257 -10.42 -18.48 -9.74
N SER A 258 -11.28 -18.07 -10.68
CA SER A 258 -12.00 -16.79 -10.57
C SER A 258 -13.02 -16.73 -9.43
N GLU A 259 -13.53 -17.89 -9.02
CA GLU A 259 -14.50 -18.08 -7.94
C GLU A 259 -13.85 -18.09 -6.54
N LEU A 260 -12.53 -18.20 -6.47
CA LEU A 260 -11.81 -18.21 -5.20
C LEU A 260 -11.72 -16.79 -4.60
N PRO A 261 -11.60 -16.67 -3.26
CA PRO A 261 -11.26 -15.41 -2.62
C PRO A 261 -10.05 -14.74 -3.28
N ARG A 262 -10.18 -13.46 -3.64
CA ARG A 262 -9.12 -12.71 -4.30
C ARG A 262 -8.15 -12.13 -3.28
N VAL A 263 -6.86 -12.34 -3.49
CA VAL A 263 -5.78 -11.71 -2.72
C VAL A 263 -4.96 -10.84 -3.68
N PHE A 264 -4.86 -9.56 -3.37
CA PHE A 264 -4.10 -8.60 -4.18
C PHE A 264 -2.92 -8.04 -3.38
N SER A 265 -1.71 -8.29 -3.86
CA SER A 265 -0.48 -7.69 -3.32
C SER A 265 -0.32 -6.27 -3.85
N ALA A 266 -1.04 -5.32 -3.24
CA ALA A 266 -1.12 -3.93 -3.66
C ALA A 266 0.12 -3.13 -3.23
N GLY A 267 0.51 -3.22 -1.95
CA GLY A 267 1.55 -2.36 -1.39
C GLY A 267 0.97 -1.08 -0.80
N SER A 268 1.29 0.08 -1.38
CA SER A 268 0.92 1.38 -0.81
C SER A 268 -0.59 1.60 -0.76
N TRP A 269 -1.07 2.53 0.07
CA TRP A 269 -2.49 2.89 0.08
C TRP A 269 -3.00 3.34 -1.29
N LYS A 270 -2.15 4.02 -2.09
CA LYS A 270 -2.47 4.41 -3.48
C LYS A 270 -2.69 3.20 -4.36
N ASP A 271 -1.87 2.16 -4.21
CA ASP A 271 -1.99 0.93 -4.97
C ASP A 271 -3.22 0.12 -4.56
N VAL A 272 -3.68 0.23 -3.32
CA VAL A 272 -4.94 -0.37 -2.88
C VAL A 272 -6.12 0.28 -3.62
N LEU A 273 -6.16 1.62 -3.69
CA LEU A 273 -7.21 2.34 -4.44
C LEU A 273 -7.15 2.03 -5.94
N ARG A 274 -5.94 1.95 -6.53
CA ARG A 274 -5.76 1.53 -7.94
C ARG A 274 -6.27 0.11 -8.18
N ALA A 275 -5.99 -0.80 -7.26
CA ALA A 275 -6.46 -2.17 -7.35
C ALA A 275 -7.99 -2.25 -7.22
N ASP A 276 -8.61 -1.44 -6.35
CA ASP A 276 -10.07 -1.33 -6.25
C ASP A 276 -10.71 -0.88 -7.57
N VAL A 277 -10.24 0.22 -8.17
CA VAL A 277 -10.76 0.71 -9.46
C VAL A 277 -10.73 -0.40 -10.53
N MET A 278 -9.60 -1.12 -10.62
CA MET A 278 -9.44 -2.23 -11.58
C MET A 278 -10.34 -3.44 -11.24
N LEU A 279 -10.40 -3.86 -9.98
CA LEU A 279 -11.20 -5.02 -9.55
C LEU A 279 -12.70 -4.75 -9.67
N SER A 280 -13.12 -3.52 -9.40
CA SER A 280 -14.51 -3.05 -9.51
C SER A 280 -15.01 -3.08 -10.97
N GLU A 281 -14.15 -2.81 -11.96
CA GLU A 281 -14.46 -2.99 -13.40
C GLU A 281 -14.94 -4.42 -13.72
N PHE A 282 -14.43 -5.42 -13.01
CA PHE A 282 -14.76 -6.84 -13.19
C PHE A 282 -15.68 -7.40 -12.11
N GLY A 283 -16.35 -6.53 -11.34
CA GLY A 283 -17.35 -6.92 -10.34
C GLY A 283 -16.79 -7.55 -9.06
N VAL A 284 -15.48 -7.45 -8.82
CA VAL A 284 -14.83 -7.98 -7.61
C VAL A 284 -14.93 -6.94 -6.48
N LYS A 285 -16.02 -7.01 -5.71
CA LYS A 285 -16.30 -6.03 -4.64
C LYS A 285 -15.55 -6.27 -3.32
N LYS A 286 -15.02 -7.47 -3.10
CA LYS A 286 -14.39 -7.86 -1.82
C LYS A 286 -13.14 -8.70 -2.05
N ALA A 287 -11.98 -8.07 -2.03
CA ALA A 287 -10.68 -8.72 -2.03
C ALA A 287 -9.98 -8.59 -0.65
N ILE A 288 -8.95 -9.41 -0.45
CA ILE A 288 -7.97 -9.26 0.62
C ILE A 288 -6.80 -8.47 0.04
N MET A 289 -6.63 -7.23 0.48
CA MET A 289 -5.59 -6.30 0.06
C MET A 289 -4.40 -6.39 1.00
N LEU A 290 -3.26 -6.83 0.50
CA LEU A 290 -2.00 -6.81 1.24
C LEU A 290 -1.37 -5.42 1.14
N GLY A 291 -1.42 -4.68 2.25
CA GLY A 291 -0.88 -3.32 2.34
C GLY A 291 0.59 -3.28 2.77
N SER A 292 1.24 -2.12 2.64
CA SER A 292 2.63 -1.89 3.09
C SER A 292 2.76 -1.27 4.49
N GLY A 293 1.66 -1.06 5.21
CA GLY A 293 1.66 -0.47 6.56
C GLY A 293 1.47 1.05 6.60
N ASP A 294 1.05 1.64 5.49
CA ASP A 294 0.81 3.08 5.27
C ASP A 294 -0.67 3.43 5.09
N GLY A 295 -1.59 2.47 5.32
CA GLY A 295 -3.03 2.65 5.12
C GLY A 295 -3.66 3.77 5.98
N TYR A 296 -3.08 4.06 7.14
CA TYR A 296 -3.52 5.12 8.04
C TYR A 296 -3.49 6.52 7.41
N GLN A 297 -2.72 6.71 6.35
CA GLN A 297 -2.65 7.99 5.64
C GLN A 297 -3.95 8.31 4.91
N ARG A 298 -4.77 7.29 4.59
CA ARG A 298 -6.07 7.41 3.90
C ARG A 298 -7.06 6.36 4.40
N ALA A 299 -7.22 6.24 5.72
CA ALA A 299 -8.06 5.19 6.31
C ALA A 299 -9.54 5.26 5.87
N GLU A 300 -10.09 6.47 5.75
CA GLU A 300 -11.46 6.71 5.27
C GLU A 300 -11.65 6.23 3.83
N ALA A 301 -10.77 6.64 2.91
CA ALA A 301 -10.80 6.21 1.51
C ALA A 301 -10.72 4.68 1.37
N LEU A 302 -9.86 4.04 2.19
CA LEU A 302 -9.74 2.59 2.20
C LEU A 302 -11.01 1.90 2.71
N ALA A 303 -11.75 2.52 3.64
CA ALA A 303 -13.03 1.99 4.11
C ALA A 303 -14.11 2.03 3.02
N GLU A 304 -14.12 3.08 2.20
CA GLU A 304 -15.07 3.24 1.09
C GLU A 304 -14.94 2.15 0.02
N THR A 305 -13.74 1.59 -0.19
CA THR A 305 -13.52 0.44 -1.11
C THR A 305 -14.27 -0.83 -0.68
N GLY A 306 -14.61 -0.97 0.61
CA GLY A 306 -15.22 -2.17 1.17
C GLY A 306 -14.34 -3.43 1.16
N HIS A 307 -13.05 -3.29 0.85
CA HIS A 307 -12.08 -4.38 0.87
C HIS A 307 -11.59 -4.71 2.29
N ARG A 308 -10.91 -5.85 2.41
CA ARG A 308 -10.32 -6.34 3.66
C ARG A 308 -8.82 -6.11 3.64
N MET A 309 -8.24 -5.61 4.72
CA MET A 309 -6.81 -5.24 4.77
C MET A 309 -5.99 -6.26 5.55
N ALA A 310 -5.02 -6.89 4.88
CA ALA A 310 -3.92 -7.60 5.53
C ALA A 310 -2.81 -6.59 5.88
N VAL A 311 -2.62 -6.34 7.17
CA VAL A 311 -1.78 -5.27 7.71
C VAL A 311 -0.46 -5.85 8.23
N PRO A 312 0.69 -5.47 7.64
CA PRO A 312 1.99 -5.87 8.17
C PRO A 312 2.30 -5.13 9.47
N VAL A 313 3.00 -5.80 10.38
CA VAL A 313 3.54 -5.20 11.63
C VAL A 313 5.04 -4.88 11.54
N ASN A 314 5.57 -4.84 10.31
CA ASN A 314 6.95 -4.46 10.01
C ASN A 314 7.11 -2.93 10.01
N PHE A 315 7.11 -2.33 11.20
CA PHE A 315 7.22 -0.88 11.34
C PHE A 315 8.62 -0.35 10.96
N PRO A 316 8.72 0.88 10.42
CA PRO A 316 9.99 1.50 10.10
C PRO A 316 10.91 1.61 11.32
N ALA A 317 12.17 1.19 11.18
CA ALA A 317 13.20 1.48 12.17
C ALA A 317 13.49 2.99 12.23
N GLY A 318 13.83 3.49 13.43
CA GLY A 318 14.27 4.87 13.64
C GLY A 318 15.60 5.17 12.96
N TYR A 319 15.88 6.45 12.75
CA TYR A 319 17.13 6.94 12.19
C TYR A 319 18.10 7.37 13.28
N ASP A 320 19.40 7.28 13.00
CA ASP A 320 20.44 7.91 13.81
C ASP A 320 20.47 9.41 13.55
N VAL A 321 19.87 10.16 14.47
CA VAL A 321 19.74 11.62 14.41
C VAL A 321 20.78 12.34 15.27
N SER A 322 21.84 11.65 15.70
CA SER A 322 22.92 12.24 16.50
C SER A 322 23.67 13.35 15.76
N ASP A 323 23.80 13.25 14.44
CA ASP A 323 24.36 14.29 13.57
C ASP A 323 23.23 15.14 12.95
N PRO A 324 23.11 16.43 13.33
CA PRO A 324 22.07 17.31 12.81
C PRO A 324 22.21 17.59 11.31
N HIS A 325 23.41 17.51 10.72
CA HIS A 325 23.59 17.67 9.28
C HIS A 325 23.06 16.46 8.52
N LEU A 326 23.31 15.25 9.01
CA LEU A 326 22.76 14.03 8.40
C LEU A 326 21.24 13.94 8.60
N ALA A 327 20.75 14.31 9.79
CA ALA A 327 19.31 14.30 10.09
C ALA A 327 18.48 15.19 9.14
N ARG A 328 19.07 16.23 8.53
CA ARG A 328 18.41 17.08 7.53
C ARG A 328 18.03 16.34 6.25
N MET A 329 18.71 15.24 5.92
CA MET A 329 18.43 14.43 4.74
C MET A 329 17.19 13.54 4.88
N ILE A 330 16.67 13.36 6.10
CA ILE A 330 15.44 12.60 6.34
C ILE A 330 14.24 13.42 5.84
N GLY A 331 13.38 12.82 5.03
CA GLY A 331 12.14 13.44 4.58
C GLY A 331 11.16 13.67 5.74
N PHE A 332 10.34 14.72 5.64
CA PHE A 332 9.33 15.01 6.66
C PHE A 332 8.32 13.86 6.79
N ASN A 333 7.89 13.30 5.66
CA ASN A 333 7.04 12.11 5.61
C ASN A 333 7.68 10.87 6.25
N GLU A 334 9.00 10.67 6.14
CA GLU A 334 9.70 9.55 6.78
C GLU A 334 9.68 9.66 8.31
N LEU A 335 9.89 10.86 8.85
CA LEU A 335 9.81 11.11 10.29
C LEU A 335 8.39 10.86 10.82
N LYS A 336 7.38 11.36 10.10
CA LYS A 336 5.97 11.13 10.47
C LYS A 336 5.56 9.66 10.32
N HIS A 337 6.03 8.98 9.28
CA HIS A 337 5.76 7.55 9.09
C HIS A 337 6.37 6.71 10.21
N TRP A 338 7.57 7.05 10.68
CA TRP A 338 8.17 6.40 11.84
C TRP A 338 7.28 6.47 13.09
N GLU A 339 6.70 7.63 13.37
CA GLU A 339 5.84 7.81 14.54
C GLU A 339 4.46 7.15 14.37
N LEU A 340 3.84 7.30 13.21
CA LEU A 340 2.42 6.96 13.02
C LEU A 340 2.18 5.51 12.57
N ALA A 341 3.15 4.84 11.96
CA ALA A 341 2.98 3.47 11.44
C ALA A 341 2.45 2.46 12.48
N PRO A 342 2.85 2.48 13.76
CA PRO A 342 2.26 1.60 14.77
C PRO A 342 0.74 1.78 14.95
N SER A 343 0.20 2.99 14.75
CA SER A 343 -1.24 3.27 14.85
C SER A 343 -2.04 2.79 13.65
N ASN A 344 -1.40 2.15 12.65
CA ASN A 344 -2.04 1.83 11.38
C ASN A 344 -3.28 0.94 11.53
N ALA A 345 -3.18 -0.14 12.29
CA ALA A 345 -4.31 -1.03 12.50
C ALA A 345 -5.44 -0.36 13.29
N ALA A 346 -5.12 0.48 14.28
CA ALA A 346 -6.11 1.23 15.06
C ALA A 346 -6.90 2.20 14.19
N ARG A 347 -6.22 3.04 13.41
CA ARG A 347 -6.86 4.01 12.51
C ARG A 347 -7.69 3.36 11.41
N LEU A 348 -7.22 2.24 10.86
CA LEU A 348 -8.01 1.45 9.91
C LEU A 348 -9.27 0.88 10.56
N HIS A 349 -9.15 0.37 11.79
CA HIS A 349 -10.30 -0.12 12.55
C HIS A 349 -11.31 0.99 12.85
N ASP A 350 -10.85 2.16 13.30
CA ASP A 350 -11.70 3.31 13.62
C ASP A 350 -12.46 3.83 12.39
N ALA A 351 -11.84 3.76 11.20
CA ALA A 351 -12.48 4.07 9.92
C ALA A 351 -13.45 2.98 9.43
N GLY A 352 -13.53 1.83 10.10
CA GLY A 352 -14.42 0.72 9.73
C GLY A 352 -13.81 -0.29 8.76
N VAL A 353 -12.50 -0.25 8.52
CA VAL A 353 -11.80 -1.21 7.65
C VAL A 353 -11.58 -2.54 8.38
N PRO A 354 -12.03 -3.69 7.82
CA PRO A 354 -11.72 -4.99 8.41
C PRO A 354 -10.22 -5.32 8.29
N VAL A 355 -9.57 -5.64 9.41
CA VAL A 355 -8.12 -5.88 9.49
C VAL A 355 -7.78 -7.33 9.90
N ALA A 356 -6.70 -7.85 9.33
CA ALA A 356 -5.99 -9.04 9.79
C ALA A 356 -4.48 -8.74 9.80
N PHE A 357 -3.75 -9.24 10.77
CA PHE A 357 -2.30 -9.04 10.82
C PHE A 357 -1.56 -10.06 9.95
N THR A 358 -0.42 -9.66 9.40
CA THR A 358 0.47 -10.54 8.63
C THR A 358 1.93 -10.34 9.01
N ALA A 359 2.71 -11.42 8.98
CA ALA A 359 4.16 -11.38 9.16
C ALA A 359 4.91 -10.84 7.93
N HIS A 360 4.20 -10.47 6.86
CA HIS A 360 4.79 -9.92 5.64
C HIS A 360 5.81 -8.81 5.92
N GLY A 361 7.01 -8.95 5.34
CA GLY A 361 8.11 -8.00 5.45
C GLY A 361 9.01 -8.16 6.69
N LEU A 362 8.62 -8.98 7.67
CA LEU A 362 9.50 -9.29 8.80
C LEU A 362 10.64 -10.21 8.37
N LYS A 363 11.86 -9.92 8.84
CA LYS A 363 13.02 -10.81 8.65
C LYS A 363 13.00 -12.02 9.58
N ASP A 364 12.36 -11.86 10.73
CA ASP A 364 12.21 -12.90 11.76
C ASP A 364 10.74 -12.94 12.19
N PRO A 365 10.02 -14.05 11.97
CA PRO A 365 8.66 -14.23 12.46
C PRO A 365 8.52 -14.04 13.99
N GLY A 366 9.59 -14.25 14.77
CA GLY A 366 9.60 -14.03 16.22
C GLY A 366 9.29 -12.59 16.63
N ALA A 367 9.48 -11.61 15.75
CA ALA A 367 9.14 -10.22 15.99
C ALA A 367 7.64 -9.90 15.79
N PHE A 368 6.84 -10.86 15.31
CA PHE A 368 5.44 -10.62 14.95
C PHE A 368 4.58 -10.17 16.14
N LEU A 369 4.58 -10.92 17.24
CA LEU A 369 3.75 -10.60 18.41
C LEU A 369 4.15 -9.27 19.06
N SER A 370 5.44 -8.91 19.07
CA SER A 370 5.87 -7.61 19.59
C SER A 370 5.42 -6.45 18.69
N GLY A 371 5.37 -6.66 17.37
CA GLY A 371 4.74 -5.72 16.44
C GLY A 371 3.24 -5.54 16.70
N VAL A 372 2.51 -6.62 16.97
CA VAL A 372 1.08 -6.54 17.31
C VAL A 372 0.86 -5.81 18.64
N ARG A 373 1.68 -6.08 19.67
CA ARG A 373 1.62 -5.35 20.95
C ARG A 373 1.82 -3.85 20.77
N LYS A 374 2.77 -3.44 19.93
CA LYS A 374 2.94 -2.02 19.56
C LYS A 374 1.71 -1.41 18.89
N ALA A 375 0.96 -2.17 18.09
CA ALA A 375 -0.28 -1.69 17.50
C ALA A 375 -1.39 -1.51 18.57
N VAL A 376 -1.45 -2.40 19.56
CA VAL A 376 -2.34 -2.27 20.73
C VAL A 376 -1.96 -1.07 21.60
N GLU A 377 -0.67 -0.91 21.90
CA GLU A 377 -0.12 0.27 22.61
C GLU A 377 -0.43 1.57 21.86
N ALA A 378 -0.50 1.52 20.52
CA ALA A 378 -0.86 2.64 19.66
C ALA A 378 -2.38 2.85 19.50
N GLY A 379 -3.22 2.15 20.28
CA GLY A 379 -4.65 2.42 20.41
C GLY A 379 -5.59 1.33 19.87
N LEU A 380 -5.09 0.23 19.31
CA LEU A 380 -5.95 -0.85 18.82
C LEU A 380 -6.57 -1.64 20.01
N PRO A 381 -7.90 -1.83 20.08
CA PRO A 381 -8.49 -2.65 21.13
C PRO A 381 -7.98 -4.10 21.09
N GLN A 382 -7.67 -4.68 22.26
CA GLN A 382 -7.11 -6.04 22.38
C GLN A 382 -8.02 -7.11 21.75
N GLU A 383 -9.34 -6.96 21.89
CA GLU A 383 -10.33 -7.86 21.29
C GLU A 383 -10.25 -7.85 19.76
N VAL A 384 -10.11 -6.65 19.17
CA VAL A 384 -9.96 -6.46 17.73
C VAL A 384 -8.63 -7.03 17.26
N ALA A 385 -7.55 -6.83 18.03
CA ALA A 385 -6.25 -7.42 17.75
C ALA A 385 -6.31 -8.96 17.74
N LEU A 386 -7.02 -9.57 18.69
CA LEU A 386 -7.19 -11.01 18.76
C LEU A 386 -8.03 -11.54 17.58
N ARG A 387 -9.12 -10.86 17.20
CA ARG A 387 -9.89 -11.19 15.98
C ARG A 387 -9.02 -11.10 14.72
N ALA A 388 -8.20 -10.05 14.60
CA ALA A 388 -7.28 -9.83 13.48
C ALA A 388 -6.17 -10.90 13.39
N LEU A 389 -5.85 -11.58 14.49
CA LEU A 389 -4.92 -12.70 14.53
C LEU A 389 -5.57 -14.06 14.22
N THR A 390 -6.89 -14.18 14.38
CA THR A 390 -7.56 -15.49 14.46
C THR A 390 -8.81 -15.59 13.57
N SER A 391 -9.95 -15.09 14.03
CA SER A 391 -11.25 -15.31 13.39
C SER A 391 -11.44 -14.56 12.07
N ASN A 392 -10.89 -13.34 11.94
CA ASN A 392 -10.94 -12.58 10.69
C ASN A 392 -10.23 -13.32 9.54
N PRO A 393 -8.92 -13.63 9.63
CA PRO A 393 -8.22 -14.33 8.56
C PRO A 393 -8.84 -15.71 8.26
N ALA A 394 -9.28 -16.47 9.28
CA ALA A 394 -9.99 -17.74 9.06
C ALA A 394 -11.30 -17.56 8.27
N SER A 395 -12.11 -16.56 8.61
CA SER A 395 -13.35 -16.24 7.90
C SER A 395 -13.11 -15.80 6.47
N TRP A 396 -12.05 -15.02 6.23
CA TRP A 396 -11.76 -14.50 4.89
C TRP A 396 -11.38 -15.58 3.89
N LEU A 397 -10.78 -16.67 4.39
CA LEU A 397 -10.39 -17.85 3.63
C LEU A 397 -11.49 -18.93 3.60
N GLY A 398 -12.65 -18.69 4.22
CA GLY A 398 -13.74 -19.65 4.28
C GLY A 398 -13.46 -20.85 5.19
N MET A 399 -12.64 -20.68 6.23
CA MET A 399 -12.14 -21.75 7.12
C MET A 399 -12.52 -21.55 8.59
N SER A 400 -13.57 -20.78 8.90
CA SER A 400 -14.03 -20.54 10.28
C SER A 400 -14.51 -21.80 11.02
N ASP A 401 -14.84 -22.87 10.29
CA ASP A 401 -15.20 -24.18 10.83
C ASP A 401 -13.98 -24.97 11.33
N GLN A 402 -12.78 -24.62 10.87
CA GLN A 402 -11.55 -25.35 11.16
C GLN A 402 -10.52 -24.50 11.92
N LEU A 403 -10.54 -23.18 11.77
CA LEU A 403 -9.51 -22.26 12.25
C LEU A 403 -10.11 -21.04 12.97
N GLY A 404 -9.28 -20.33 13.74
CA GLY A 404 -9.60 -19.03 14.32
C GLY A 404 -10.44 -19.06 15.61
N SER A 405 -10.79 -20.24 16.13
CA SER A 405 -11.44 -20.41 17.44
C SER A 405 -11.17 -21.80 18.04
N LEU A 406 -11.25 -21.90 19.37
CA LEU A 406 -11.15 -23.17 20.10
C LEU A 406 -12.54 -23.78 20.29
N ARG A 407 -13.03 -24.47 19.26
CA ARG A 407 -14.36 -25.11 19.26
C ARG A 407 -14.27 -26.56 18.85
N GLN A 408 -15.25 -27.36 19.26
CA GLN A 408 -15.34 -28.75 18.84
C GLN A 408 -15.40 -28.86 17.30
N GLY A 409 -14.54 -29.68 16.73
CA GLY A 409 -14.40 -29.88 15.28
C GLY A 409 -13.26 -29.10 14.64
N SER A 410 -12.79 -28.02 15.26
CA SER A 410 -11.65 -27.23 14.80
C SER A 410 -10.36 -28.06 14.77
N VAL A 411 -9.39 -27.63 13.97
CA VAL A 411 -8.02 -28.16 14.03
C VAL A 411 -7.46 -27.89 15.43
N ALA A 412 -6.69 -28.84 15.97
CA ALA A 412 -6.04 -28.75 17.29
C ALA A 412 -4.87 -27.75 17.28
N ASN A 413 -5.19 -26.48 17.05
CA ASN A 413 -4.30 -25.34 17.03
C ASN A 413 -4.52 -24.52 18.31
N VAL A 414 -3.67 -24.72 19.31
CA VAL A 414 -3.79 -24.09 20.64
C VAL A 414 -2.48 -23.42 21.04
N LEU A 415 -2.53 -22.11 21.26
CA LEU A 415 -1.41 -21.31 21.76
C LEU A 415 -1.49 -21.16 23.28
N VAL A 416 -0.39 -21.44 23.98
CA VAL A 416 -0.31 -21.38 25.45
C VAL A 416 0.63 -20.25 25.88
N THR A 417 0.16 -19.39 26.78
CA THR A 417 0.93 -18.26 27.33
C THR A 417 0.92 -18.25 28.86
N ASP A 418 1.92 -17.60 29.46
CA ASP A 418 2.09 -17.44 30.91
C ASP A 418 1.32 -16.22 31.49
N GLY A 419 0.45 -15.61 30.69
CA GLY A 419 -0.38 -14.47 31.05
C GLY A 419 -1.20 -13.95 29.86
N PRO A 420 -1.88 -12.80 29.99
CA PRO A 420 -2.66 -12.19 28.91
C PRO A 420 -1.82 -11.87 27.67
N LEU A 421 -2.27 -12.32 26.50
CA LEU A 421 -1.47 -12.33 25.26
C LEU A 421 -0.75 -10.99 24.93
N PHE A 422 -1.41 -9.86 25.17
CA PHE A 422 -0.91 -8.53 24.79
C PHE A 422 -0.11 -7.82 25.89
N ALA A 423 0.03 -8.41 27.09
CA ALA A 423 0.90 -7.85 28.12
C ALA A 423 2.37 -7.96 27.68
N SER A 424 3.15 -6.90 27.90
CA SER A 424 4.56 -6.83 27.47
C SER A 424 5.44 -7.89 28.15
N SER A 425 5.08 -8.30 29.37
CA SER A 425 5.74 -9.35 30.16
C SER A 425 5.34 -10.78 29.80
N THR A 426 4.29 -10.97 28.98
CA THR A 426 3.79 -12.31 28.64
C THR A 426 4.64 -12.97 27.57
N HIS A 427 4.82 -14.28 27.71
CA HIS A 427 5.60 -15.12 26.83
C HIS A 427 4.80 -16.30 26.31
N LEU A 428 5.17 -16.74 25.11
CA LEU A 428 4.68 -18.01 24.56
C LEU A 428 5.40 -19.15 25.29
N VAL A 429 4.61 -20.04 25.89
CA VAL A 429 5.10 -21.19 26.66
C VAL A 429 5.15 -22.42 25.77
N GLU A 430 4.05 -22.70 25.08
CA GLU A 430 3.90 -23.85 24.23
C GLU A 430 2.87 -23.60 23.14
N HIS A 431 2.98 -24.33 22.04
CA HIS A 431 2.05 -24.23 20.93
C HIS A 431 1.76 -25.59 20.33
N TYR A 432 0.49 -25.96 20.32
CA TYR A 432 -0.02 -27.15 19.66
C TYR A 432 -0.45 -26.79 18.25
N VAL A 433 0.10 -27.46 17.24
CA VAL A 433 -0.29 -27.30 15.83
C VAL A 433 -0.69 -28.65 15.28
N GLY A 434 -1.95 -28.80 14.84
CA GLY A 434 -2.52 -30.11 14.51
C GLY A 434 -2.40 -31.11 15.66
N GLY A 435 -2.42 -30.64 16.91
CA GLY A 435 -2.25 -31.45 18.12
C GLY A 435 -0.79 -31.79 18.48
N ASN A 436 0.18 -31.40 17.64
CA ASN A 436 1.60 -31.63 17.91
C ASN A 436 2.18 -30.50 18.77
N PRO A 437 2.73 -30.78 19.97
CA PRO A 437 3.27 -29.75 20.85
C PRO A 437 4.64 -29.24 20.37
N THR A 438 4.82 -27.92 20.43
CA THR A 438 6.11 -27.24 20.29
C THR A 438 6.40 -26.49 21.58
N PRO A 439 7.16 -27.08 22.53
CA PRO A 439 7.52 -26.41 23.77
C PRO A 439 8.54 -25.29 23.47
N MET A 440 8.33 -24.13 24.08
CA MET A 440 9.19 -22.95 23.94
C MET A 440 9.83 -22.56 25.27
N ARG A 441 9.08 -22.75 26.35
CA ARG A 441 9.52 -22.53 27.74
C ARG A 441 9.01 -23.66 28.62
N ASP A 442 9.68 -23.85 29.75
CA ASP A 442 9.16 -24.72 30.79
C ASP A 442 7.87 -24.13 31.35
N ARG A 443 6.84 -24.96 31.52
CA ARG A 443 5.55 -24.55 32.09
C ARG A 443 5.65 -24.29 33.60
N HIS A 444 6.61 -24.93 34.25
CA HIS A 444 6.85 -24.82 35.69
C HIS A 444 8.34 -24.58 35.94
N PRO A 445 8.88 -23.41 35.54
CA PRO A 445 10.31 -23.15 35.67
C PRO A 445 10.72 -23.21 37.15
N LEU A 446 11.74 -24.00 37.47
CA LEU A 446 12.28 -24.10 38.82
C LEU A 446 12.85 -22.75 39.26
N ASP A 447 12.35 -22.20 40.37
CA ASP A 447 12.94 -21.01 40.99
C ASP A 447 14.17 -21.41 41.83
N LEU A 448 15.36 -21.12 41.28
CA LEU A 448 16.63 -21.31 41.97
C LEU A 448 17.10 -20.06 42.72
N ILE A 449 16.35 -18.94 42.71
CA ILE A 449 16.80 -17.68 43.31
C ILE A 449 16.90 -17.83 44.84
N GLY A 450 17.97 -17.30 45.42
CA GLY A 450 18.16 -17.28 46.87
C GLY A 450 19.61 -17.57 47.27
N SER A 451 19.83 -17.56 48.58
CA SER A 451 21.10 -17.92 49.19
C SER A 451 21.05 -19.37 49.67
N TYR A 452 22.08 -20.15 49.34
CA TYR A 452 22.17 -21.57 49.68
C TYR A 452 23.46 -21.85 50.43
N SER A 453 23.36 -22.59 51.53
CA SER A 453 24.52 -23.18 52.20
C SER A 453 24.83 -24.53 51.54
N VAL A 454 25.86 -24.56 50.70
CA VAL A 454 26.37 -25.73 49.98
C VAL A 454 27.41 -26.45 50.86
N ASN A 455 27.04 -27.60 51.39
CA ASN A 455 27.89 -28.47 52.19
C ASN A 455 28.59 -29.48 51.27
N VAL A 456 29.93 -29.50 51.29
CA VAL A 456 30.78 -30.47 50.59
C VAL A 456 31.82 -30.98 51.59
N ASP A 457 31.78 -32.26 51.94
CA ASP A 457 32.55 -32.84 53.06
C ASP A 457 32.39 -32.02 54.36
N ASP A 458 33.51 -31.58 54.99
CA ASP A 458 33.53 -30.77 56.22
C ASP A 458 33.50 -29.25 55.96
N SER A 459 33.28 -28.81 54.71
CA SER A 459 33.30 -27.39 54.29
C SER A 459 31.93 -26.89 53.85
N VAL A 460 31.60 -25.65 54.23
CA VAL A 460 30.34 -24.98 53.88
C VAL A 460 30.63 -23.75 53.03
N TYR A 461 29.93 -23.63 51.91
CA TYR A 461 30.04 -22.53 50.95
C TYR A 461 28.70 -21.82 50.77
N VAL A 462 28.69 -20.49 50.71
CA VAL A 462 27.44 -19.73 50.50
C VAL A 462 27.29 -19.36 49.03
N LEU A 463 26.35 -20.00 48.36
CA LEU A 463 25.99 -19.74 46.96
C LEU A 463 24.81 -18.77 46.90
N SER A 464 25.02 -17.58 46.32
CA SER A 464 23.98 -16.61 46.00
C SER A 464 23.55 -16.78 44.55
N VAL A 465 22.25 -16.98 44.32
CA VAL A 465 21.66 -17.09 42.99
C VAL A 465 20.65 -15.96 42.80
N GLN A 466 20.89 -15.11 41.81
CA GLN A 466 20.07 -13.94 41.50
C GLN A 466 19.67 -13.92 40.01
N GLY A 467 18.66 -13.13 39.63
CA GLY A 467 18.21 -12.97 38.24
C GLY A 467 16.77 -13.45 38.04
N GLU A 468 16.47 -13.98 36.86
CA GLU A 468 15.15 -14.51 36.50
C GLU A 468 15.25 -16.03 36.26
N PRO A 469 14.16 -16.80 36.44
CA PRO A 469 14.12 -18.23 36.09
C PRO A 469 14.65 -18.48 34.67
N GLY A 470 15.66 -19.35 34.53
CA GLY A 470 16.33 -19.65 33.27
C GLY A 470 17.47 -18.69 32.86
N LYS A 471 17.67 -17.57 33.57
CA LYS A 471 18.79 -16.62 33.40
C LYS A 471 19.43 -16.27 34.75
N TRP A 472 19.92 -17.28 35.45
CA TRP A 472 20.53 -17.10 36.77
C TRP A 472 21.97 -16.58 36.67
N LYS A 473 22.32 -15.71 37.62
CA LYS A 473 23.68 -15.33 37.94
C LYS A 473 23.98 -15.88 39.33
N ALA A 474 24.83 -16.89 39.39
CA ALA A 474 25.30 -17.44 40.64
C ALA A 474 26.67 -16.86 41.00
N SER A 475 26.86 -16.50 42.27
CA SER A 475 28.14 -16.13 42.85
C SER A 475 28.30 -16.79 44.21
N TRP A 476 29.53 -16.94 44.68
CA TRP A 476 29.79 -17.38 46.04
C TRP A 476 30.87 -16.51 46.67
N ALA A 477 30.74 -16.26 47.96
CA ALA A 477 31.64 -15.40 48.72
C ALA A 477 32.88 -16.19 49.19
N VAL A 478 34.07 -15.67 48.89
CA VAL A 478 35.35 -16.22 49.36
C VAL A 478 35.80 -15.54 50.67
N ASN A 479 35.37 -14.29 50.90
CA ASN A 479 35.49 -13.50 52.14
C ASN A 479 34.47 -12.33 52.13
N ASP A 480 34.38 -11.53 53.21
CA ASP A 480 33.40 -10.41 53.38
C ASP A 480 33.41 -9.33 52.28
N SER A 481 34.35 -9.36 51.30
CA SER A 481 34.44 -8.35 50.24
C SER A 481 34.72 -8.90 48.82
N THR A 482 34.80 -10.22 48.63
CA THR A 482 35.15 -10.83 47.33
C THR A 482 34.17 -11.92 46.91
N GLU A 483 33.34 -11.63 45.91
CA GLU A 483 32.44 -12.60 45.26
C GLU A 483 33.06 -13.17 43.98
N VAL A 484 33.01 -14.49 43.81
CA VAL A 484 33.45 -15.19 42.60
C VAL A 484 32.22 -15.68 41.83
N LYS A 485 32.16 -15.37 40.53
CA LYS A 485 31.08 -15.85 39.65
C LYS A 485 31.14 -17.37 39.50
N VAL A 486 30.00 -18.03 39.68
CA VAL A 486 29.80 -19.47 39.55
C VAL A 486 29.01 -19.72 38.27
N PRO A 487 29.60 -20.38 37.26
CA PRO A 487 28.83 -20.89 36.13
C PRO A 487 27.86 -21.96 36.64
N LEU A 488 26.56 -21.67 36.55
CA LEU A 488 25.46 -22.53 36.97
C LEU A 488 24.66 -22.92 35.73
N THR A 489 24.48 -24.22 35.51
CA THR A 489 23.59 -24.74 34.46
C THR A 489 22.56 -25.66 35.08
N LEU A 490 21.30 -25.54 34.65
CA LEU A 490 20.23 -26.47 34.98
C LEU A 490 19.77 -27.17 33.71
N ASP A 491 19.74 -28.49 33.75
CA ASP A 491 19.09 -29.31 32.72
C ASP A 491 17.98 -30.14 33.36
N ASN A 492 16.73 -29.80 33.05
CA ASN A 492 15.52 -30.23 33.77
C ASN A 492 15.63 -29.98 35.29
N ARG A 493 16.07 -30.99 36.05
CA ARG A 493 16.23 -30.94 37.51
C ARG A 493 17.67 -31.10 37.96
N THR A 494 18.60 -31.35 37.04
CA THR A 494 19.99 -31.57 37.37
C THR A 494 20.74 -30.25 37.31
N VAL A 495 21.17 -29.78 38.47
CA VAL A 495 22.00 -28.60 38.61
C VAL A 495 23.48 -28.99 38.53
N VAL A 496 24.24 -28.25 37.72
CA VAL A 496 25.68 -28.42 37.57
C VAL A 496 26.36 -27.08 37.77
N PHE A 497 27.33 -27.04 38.69
CA PHE A 497 28.11 -25.84 38.95
C PHE A 497 29.51 -26.16 39.46
N ARG A 498 30.38 -25.15 39.44
CA ARG A 498 31.78 -25.27 39.82
C ARG A 498 32.16 -24.24 40.87
N LEU A 499 32.71 -24.70 41.98
CA LEU A 499 33.28 -23.86 43.03
C LEU A 499 34.80 -23.78 42.86
N ALA A 500 35.39 -22.60 43.04
CA ALA A 500 36.81 -22.36 42.82
C ALA A 500 37.55 -22.15 44.15
N THR A 501 37.99 -23.23 44.80
CA THR A 501 38.59 -23.17 46.15
C THR A 501 40.12 -23.02 46.09
N GLU A 502 40.76 -22.74 47.23
CA GLU A 502 42.23 -22.62 47.35
C GLU A 502 42.95 -23.92 46.97
N ASP A 503 42.34 -25.08 47.22
CA ASP A 503 42.85 -26.41 46.87
C ASP A 503 42.58 -26.83 45.41
N GLY A 504 41.88 -25.97 44.66
CA GLY A 504 41.52 -26.17 43.25
C GLY A 504 40.01 -26.32 43.02
N PRO A 505 39.58 -26.49 41.77
CA PRO A 505 38.17 -26.48 41.42
C PRO A 505 37.40 -27.73 41.87
N ILE A 506 36.24 -27.54 42.50
CA ILE A 506 35.28 -28.60 42.80
C ILE A 506 34.15 -28.54 41.78
N ARG A 507 33.82 -29.67 41.14
CA ARG A 507 32.73 -29.78 40.16
C ARG A 507 31.57 -30.56 40.79
N LEU A 508 30.42 -29.94 40.90
CA LEU A 508 29.24 -30.48 41.60
C LEU A 508 28.11 -30.71 40.60
N THR A 509 27.44 -31.85 40.71
CA THR A 509 26.22 -32.19 39.96
C THR A 509 25.19 -32.78 40.91
N GLY A 510 23.93 -32.39 40.81
CA GLY A 510 22.90 -32.85 41.75
C GLY A 510 21.49 -32.54 41.29
N ASN A 511 20.51 -33.11 41.96
CA ASN A 511 19.10 -32.87 41.67
C ASN A 511 18.53 -31.78 42.58
N VAL A 512 17.70 -30.92 41.99
CA VAL A 512 16.86 -29.95 42.68
C VAL A 512 15.47 -30.57 42.86
N TRP A 513 15.05 -30.69 44.12
CA TRP A 513 13.75 -31.26 44.47
C TRP A 513 12.67 -30.18 44.56
N MET A 514 11.52 -30.38 43.89
CA MET A 514 10.38 -29.46 43.94
C MET A 514 9.92 -29.22 45.39
N GLU A 515 9.52 -27.98 45.71
CA GLU A 515 9.02 -27.53 47.03
C GLU A 515 9.99 -27.64 48.22
N SER A 516 11.00 -28.50 48.14
CA SER A 516 12.01 -28.62 49.18
C SER A 516 13.14 -27.62 48.93
N ARG A 517 13.54 -26.92 49.99
CA ARG A 517 14.67 -25.97 50.01
C ARG A 517 16.04 -26.65 49.78
N ILE A 518 16.10 -27.85 49.22
CA ILE A 518 17.27 -28.74 49.26
C ILE A 518 17.67 -29.17 47.85
N TRP A 519 18.96 -29.01 47.56
CA TRP A 519 19.64 -29.65 46.43
C TRP A 519 20.55 -30.75 46.99
N GLU A 520 20.67 -31.87 46.29
CA GLU A 520 21.58 -32.94 46.71
C GLU A 520 22.22 -33.61 45.50
N GLY A 521 23.45 -34.07 45.66
CA GLY A 521 24.15 -34.72 44.58
C GLY A 521 25.54 -35.17 44.94
N SER A 522 26.33 -35.46 43.91
CA SER A 522 27.72 -35.87 44.03
C SER A 522 28.61 -34.99 43.16
N GLY A 523 29.90 -34.94 43.47
CA GLY A 523 30.86 -34.12 42.76
C GLY A 523 32.27 -34.67 42.84
N GLN A 524 33.17 -34.04 42.09
CA GLN A 524 34.60 -34.35 42.13
C GLN A 524 35.39 -33.15 42.66
N THR A 525 36.24 -33.42 43.64
CA THR A 525 37.22 -32.45 44.16
C THR A 525 38.37 -32.22 43.17
N ALA A 526 39.24 -31.26 43.47
CA ALA A 526 40.41 -30.95 42.65
C ALA A 526 41.38 -32.14 42.46
N THR A 527 41.36 -33.11 43.38
CA THR A 527 42.18 -34.33 43.31
C THR A 527 41.51 -35.47 42.53
N GLY A 528 40.27 -35.28 42.07
CA GLY A 528 39.49 -36.28 41.32
C GLY A 528 38.73 -37.29 42.18
N GLN A 529 38.73 -37.12 43.52
CA GLN A 529 37.96 -37.94 44.44
C GLN A 529 36.47 -37.56 44.39
N TRP A 530 35.58 -38.55 44.44
CA TRP A 530 34.13 -38.35 44.54
C TRP A 530 33.72 -38.00 45.97
N THR A 531 32.84 -37.01 46.10
CA THR A 531 32.23 -36.57 47.36
C THR A 531 30.73 -36.32 47.15
N ASP A 532 29.94 -36.48 48.20
CA ASP A 532 28.51 -36.12 48.22
C ASP A 532 28.35 -34.70 48.75
N TRP A 533 27.37 -33.97 48.22
CA TRP A 533 27.09 -32.61 48.63
C TRP A 533 25.59 -32.36 48.77
N SER A 534 25.24 -31.39 49.61
CA SER A 534 23.88 -30.88 49.73
C SER A 534 23.89 -29.36 49.77
N ALA A 535 22.88 -28.71 49.22
CA ALA A 535 22.68 -27.28 49.40
C ALA A 535 21.31 -27.02 50.01
N ILE A 536 21.27 -26.23 51.07
CA ILE A 536 20.03 -25.86 51.76
C ILE A 536 19.81 -24.36 51.57
N ARG A 537 18.64 -23.97 51.04
CA ARG A 537 18.25 -22.57 50.91
C ARG A 537 18.13 -21.96 52.32
N ASN A 538 18.96 -20.97 52.59
CA ASN A 538 19.01 -20.27 53.87
C ASN A 538 17.66 -19.60 54.14
N ALA A 539 17.13 -19.76 55.36
CA ALA A 539 15.78 -19.31 55.71
C ALA A 539 15.65 -17.79 55.93
N GLU A 540 16.74 -17.02 55.81
CA GLU A 540 16.76 -15.57 56.06
C GLU A 540 17.62 -14.86 55.00
N ALA A 541 16.98 -14.46 53.90
CA ALA A 541 17.40 -13.37 53.01
C ALA A 541 16.21 -12.88 52.17
N ALA A 542 14.99 -12.95 52.73
CA ALA A 542 13.75 -12.58 52.07
C ALA A 542 12.80 -11.87 53.06
N GLU A 543 13.26 -10.77 53.61
CA GLU A 543 12.49 -9.64 54.17
C GLU A 543 13.45 -8.44 53.96
N ASP A 544 13.43 -7.79 52.79
CA ASP A 544 12.65 -6.58 52.55
C ASP A 544 12.25 -6.48 51.06
N ALA A 545 10.97 -6.65 50.78
CA ALA A 545 10.23 -5.98 49.70
C ALA A 545 8.78 -6.49 49.72
N ILE A 546 8.00 -5.98 50.67
CA ILE A 546 6.54 -6.02 50.58
C ILE A 546 6.12 -4.82 49.71
N PRO A 547 5.46 -5.01 48.56
CA PRO A 547 4.59 -4.00 48.01
C PRO A 547 3.25 -4.11 48.74
N GLU A 548 2.91 -3.12 49.58
CA GLU A 548 1.52 -2.90 49.96
C GLU A 548 0.81 -2.19 48.80
N ASP A 549 -0.33 -2.74 48.41
CA ASP A 549 -1.31 -2.22 47.45
C ASP A 549 -2.69 -2.20 48.17
N PRO A 550 -3.77 -1.59 47.67
CA PRO A 550 -4.03 -0.21 47.25
C PRO A 550 -5.23 0.44 48.01
N GLU A 551 -5.53 1.68 47.63
CA GLU A 551 -6.81 2.43 47.69
C GLU A 551 -7.14 3.38 48.87
N ALA A 552 -6.99 4.66 48.52
CA ALA A 552 -7.98 5.75 48.61
C ALA A 552 -8.53 6.20 49.97
N VAL A 553 -8.19 7.42 50.40
CA VAL A 553 -9.17 8.54 50.51
C VAL A 553 -8.49 9.92 50.58
N ALA A 554 -8.95 10.83 49.71
CA ALA A 554 -9.21 12.26 49.92
C ALA A 554 -8.16 13.23 50.53
N ALA A 555 -7.77 14.19 49.66
CA ALA A 555 -7.90 15.65 49.82
C ALA A 555 -7.24 16.37 51.02
N ALA A 556 -6.27 17.23 50.71
CA ALA A 556 -6.24 18.67 51.05
C ALA A 556 -5.00 19.35 50.41
N GLU A 557 -5.22 20.52 49.81
CA GLU A 557 -4.22 21.45 49.26
C GLU A 557 -3.45 22.25 50.36
N PRO A 558 -2.80 23.41 50.07
CA PRO A 558 -1.42 23.58 49.61
C PRO A 558 -0.60 24.52 50.55
N ASP A 559 0.72 24.67 50.34
CA ASP A 559 1.48 25.95 50.50
C ASP A 559 2.99 25.70 50.29
N GLN A 560 3.58 26.37 49.29
CA GLN A 560 4.47 27.54 49.43
C GLN A 560 5.80 27.24 50.17
N ASP A 561 6.90 27.13 49.43
CA ASP A 561 7.87 28.23 49.28
C ASP A 561 9.19 27.80 48.61
N ALA A 562 9.75 28.77 47.88
CA ALA A 562 11.15 28.93 47.44
C ALA A 562 11.57 28.44 46.04
N PRO A 563 12.55 29.11 45.41
CA PRO A 563 12.63 30.55 45.17
C PRO A 563 12.87 30.90 43.68
N GLU A 564 12.42 32.09 43.30
CA GLU A 564 12.63 32.73 41.99
C GLU A 564 14.11 32.88 41.60
N VAL A 565 14.41 32.57 40.34
CA VAL A 565 15.50 33.18 39.60
C VAL A 565 14.92 33.76 38.31
N THR A 566 14.95 35.09 38.24
CA THR A 566 14.36 35.96 37.23
C THR A 566 14.98 35.77 35.85
N GLU A 567 14.14 35.39 34.87
CA GLU A 567 14.43 35.57 33.45
C GLU A 567 14.07 36.99 33.02
N THR A 568 15.02 37.69 32.40
CA THR A 568 14.80 38.99 31.77
C THR A 568 14.17 38.81 30.40
N GLU A 569 12.93 39.27 30.26
CA GLU A 569 12.17 39.40 29.01
C GLU A 569 12.85 40.38 28.03
N ALA A 570 12.87 40.00 26.76
CA ALA A 570 12.97 40.92 25.63
C ALA A 570 11.57 41.02 24.97
N PRO A 571 11.18 42.18 24.39
CA PRO A 571 9.78 42.50 24.13
C PRO A 571 9.21 41.69 22.96
N ALA A 572 8.00 41.18 23.16
CA ALA A 572 7.13 40.67 22.12
C ALA A 572 6.65 41.81 21.20
N GLU A 573 6.90 41.66 19.90
CA GLU A 573 6.08 42.29 18.86
C GLU A 573 5.13 41.22 18.30
N GLU A 574 3.91 41.68 18.03
CA GLU A 574 2.72 40.93 17.66
C GLU A 574 2.91 40.00 16.45
N ALA A 575 2.44 38.75 16.59
CA ALA A 575 2.02 37.93 15.47
C ALA A 575 0.88 37.00 15.93
N ASP A 576 -0.35 37.39 15.60
CA ASP A 576 -1.54 36.55 15.68
C ASP A 576 -1.45 35.52 14.54
N ALA A 577 -0.73 34.41 14.80
CA ALA A 577 -0.68 33.26 13.92
C ALA A 577 -1.17 32.05 14.72
N THR A 578 -2.34 31.54 14.36
CA THR A 578 -2.86 30.25 14.81
C THR A 578 -1.78 29.18 14.61
N GLU A 579 -1.24 28.62 15.70
CA GLU A 579 -0.23 27.57 15.62
C GLU A 579 -0.83 26.33 14.93
N LEU A 580 -0.33 26.00 13.73
CA LEU A 580 -0.74 24.81 12.98
C LEU A 580 -0.18 23.54 13.64
N ASP A 581 -1.04 22.71 14.23
CA ASP A 581 -0.63 21.41 14.79
C ASP A 581 -0.44 20.36 13.68
N LEU A 582 0.81 20.01 13.40
CA LEU A 582 1.17 18.99 12.42
C LEU A 582 1.46 17.62 13.05
N SER A 583 1.11 17.36 14.31
CA SER A 583 1.41 16.10 15.01
C SER A 583 0.67 14.89 14.42
N GLY A 584 -0.57 15.09 13.97
CA GLY A 584 -1.44 14.06 13.39
C GLY A 584 -1.09 13.65 11.95
N VAL A 585 -2.07 13.04 11.27
CA VAL A 585 -1.99 12.82 9.81
C VAL A 585 -2.18 14.17 9.12
N VAL A 586 -1.40 14.42 8.08
CA VAL A 586 -1.49 15.64 7.25
C VAL A 586 -1.86 15.26 5.82
N TYR A 587 -2.48 16.19 5.10
CA TYR A 587 -3.01 16.00 3.75
C TYR A 587 -2.43 17.04 2.80
N PRO A 588 -1.66 16.63 1.76
CA PRO A 588 -1.09 15.28 1.57
C PRO A 588 -0.10 14.88 2.66
N PHE A 589 0.25 13.58 2.75
CA PHE A 589 1.20 13.04 3.73
C PHE A 589 2.66 13.32 3.34
N THR A 590 2.98 14.58 3.06
CA THR A 590 4.31 15.07 2.68
C THR A 590 4.57 16.46 3.27
N ALA A 591 5.74 17.04 3.01
CA ALA A 591 6.05 18.41 3.40
C ALA A 591 5.02 19.38 2.80
N TYR A 592 4.65 20.43 3.52
CA TYR A 592 3.59 21.41 3.17
C TYR A 592 2.15 20.87 3.19
N GLY A 593 1.91 19.65 3.69
CA GLY A 593 0.54 19.16 3.95
C GLY A 593 -0.12 19.85 5.14
N THR A 594 -1.46 19.94 5.11
CA THR A 594 -2.27 20.57 6.16
C THR A 594 -2.95 19.53 7.07
N PRO A 595 -3.27 19.85 8.33
CA PRO A 595 -3.97 18.92 9.24
C PRO A 595 -5.36 18.50 8.74
N GLU A 596 -6.01 19.40 8.00
CA GLU A 596 -7.32 19.20 7.41
C GLU A 596 -7.24 19.27 5.88
N ARG A 597 -8.17 18.58 5.21
CA ARG A 597 -8.30 18.68 3.74
C ARG A 597 -8.82 20.07 3.37
N LEU A 598 -8.24 20.65 2.34
CA LEU A 598 -8.70 21.95 1.82
C LEU A 598 -10.09 21.81 1.17
N SER A 599 -10.94 22.80 1.38
CA SER A 599 -12.30 22.86 0.85
C SER A 599 -12.52 24.12 0.01
N ALA A 600 -13.55 24.09 -0.84
CA ALA A 600 -13.88 25.23 -1.70
C ALA A 600 -14.39 26.40 -0.86
N GLU A 601 -13.91 27.59 -1.21
CA GLU A 601 -14.26 28.82 -0.51
C GLU A 601 -15.20 29.68 -1.37
N THR A 602 -16.06 30.45 -0.70
CA THR A 602 -16.73 31.58 -1.35
C THR A 602 -15.86 32.81 -1.14
N ALA A 603 -15.35 33.41 -2.22
CA ALA A 603 -14.44 34.54 -2.10
C ALA A 603 -14.78 35.67 -3.08
N TRP A 604 -14.41 36.88 -2.66
CA TRP A 604 -14.61 38.12 -3.39
C TRP A 604 -13.31 38.90 -3.44
N ILE A 605 -12.65 38.86 -4.60
CA ILE A 605 -11.42 39.62 -4.87
C ILE A 605 -11.84 40.98 -5.41
N ARG A 606 -11.39 42.07 -4.76
CA ARG A 606 -11.88 43.42 -5.03
C ARG A 606 -10.85 44.33 -5.68
N ASN A 607 -11.29 45.16 -6.62
CA ASN A 607 -10.52 46.28 -7.16
C ASN A 607 -9.13 45.87 -7.71
N ALA A 608 -9.10 44.78 -8.48
CA ALA A 608 -7.91 44.27 -9.14
C ALA A 608 -7.86 44.66 -10.63
N THR A 609 -6.70 44.52 -11.25
CA THR A 609 -6.60 44.47 -12.72
C THR A 609 -6.87 43.04 -13.18
N VAL A 610 -8.07 42.79 -13.72
CA VAL A 610 -8.55 41.45 -14.08
C VAL A 610 -8.33 41.17 -15.57
N TRP A 611 -7.57 40.13 -15.87
CA TRP A 611 -7.33 39.62 -17.22
C TRP A 611 -8.36 38.54 -17.52
N THR A 612 -9.41 38.85 -18.27
CA THR A 612 -10.49 37.88 -18.50
C THR A 612 -10.07 36.76 -19.45
N CYS A 613 -9.16 37.04 -20.38
CA CYS A 613 -8.85 36.21 -21.55
C CYS A 613 -10.09 35.92 -22.43
N GLU A 614 -11.14 36.74 -22.30
CA GLU A 614 -12.37 36.72 -23.10
C GLU A 614 -12.43 37.97 -24.00
N ALA A 615 -13.56 38.19 -24.67
CA ALA A 615 -13.78 39.40 -25.48
C ALA A 615 -13.76 40.70 -24.66
N ASP A 616 -14.00 40.63 -23.34
CA ASP A 616 -13.98 41.78 -22.43
C ASP A 616 -12.55 42.27 -22.12
N GLY A 617 -11.52 41.50 -22.47
CA GLY A 617 -10.12 41.88 -22.36
C GLY A 617 -9.63 42.08 -20.91
N VAL A 618 -8.91 43.17 -20.67
CA VAL A 618 -8.37 43.53 -19.34
C VAL A 618 -9.22 44.61 -18.70
N LEU A 619 -9.74 44.33 -17.50
CA LEU A 619 -10.59 45.22 -16.72
C LEU A 619 -9.79 45.84 -15.58
N ASP A 620 -9.79 47.16 -15.47
CA ASP A 620 -9.13 47.87 -14.37
C ASP A 620 -10.11 48.18 -13.23
N GLY A 621 -9.65 48.00 -11.98
CA GLY A 621 -10.48 48.21 -10.79
C GLY A 621 -11.71 47.30 -10.72
N ALA A 622 -11.62 46.07 -11.23
CA ALA A 622 -12.71 45.11 -11.26
C ALA A 622 -12.65 44.11 -10.10
N ASP A 623 -13.80 43.52 -9.82
CA ASP A 623 -13.99 42.48 -8.82
C ASP A 623 -14.19 41.11 -9.48
N VAL A 624 -13.80 40.05 -8.77
CA VAL A 624 -14.06 38.64 -9.12
C VAL A 624 -14.73 37.96 -7.93
N LEU A 625 -15.92 37.42 -8.15
CA LEU A 625 -16.71 36.71 -7.15
C LEU A 625 -16.90 35.25 -7.56
N PHE A 626 -16.58 34.32 -6.66
CA PHE A 626 -16.82 32.89 -6.88
C PHE A 626 -17.42 32.20 -5.64
N HIS A 627 -18.20 31.16 -5.89
CA HIS A 627 -18.97 30.40 -4.90
C HIS A 627 -19.17 28.97 -5.41
N ASP A 628 -19.14 27.99 -4.51
CA ASP A 628 -19.30 26.55 -4.82
C ASP A 628 -18.41 26.09 -5.99
N GLY A 629 -17.18 26.59 -6.00
CA GLY A 629 -16.16 26.25 -6.98
C GLY A 629 -16.33 26.83 -8.38
N ALA A 630 -17.31 27.71 -8.60
CA ALA A 630 -17.57 28.36 -9.88
C ALA A 630 -17.53 29.90 -9.79
N LEU A 631 -17.14 30.55 -10.89
CA LEU A 631 -17.19 31.99 -11.07
C LEU A 631 -18.64 32.46 -11.15
N VAL A 632 -19.05 33.35 -10.25
CA VAL A 632 -20.41 33.90 -10.18
C VAL A 632 -20.51 35.18 -11.01
N ALA A 633 -19.60 36.12 -10.79
CA ALA A 633 -19.63 37.43 -11.43
C ALA A 633 -18.23 38.04 -11.51
N ILE A 634 -18.02 38.83 -12.57
CA ILE A 634 -16.80 39.61 -12.81
C ILE A 634 -17.24 40.98 -13.30
N GLY A 635 -16.72 42.05 -12.71
CA GLY A 635 -17.10 43.41 -13.08
C GLY A 635 -16.79 44.43 -11.99
N ALA A 636 -17.11 45.69 -12.23
CA ALA A 636 -16.92 46.74 -11.23
C ALA A 636 -18.04 46.74 -10.18
N ASP A 637 -17.70 47.12 -8.95
CA ASP A 637 -18.62 47.38 -7.84
C ASP A 637 -19.64 46.24 -7.60
N LEU A 638 -19.16 44.99 -7.57
CA LEU A 638 -20.05 43.85 -7.33
C LEU A 638 -20.64 43.93 -5.92
N ASN A 639 -21.92 43.55 -5.78
CA ASN A 639 -22.59 43.43 -4.48
C ASN A 639 -22.84 41.95 -4.15
N PRO A 640 -22.00 41.31 -3.32
CA PRO A 640 -22.17 39.90 -2.97
C PRO A 640 -23.54 39.56 -2.39
N ALA A 641 -24.18 40.49 -1.68
CA ALA A 641 -25.50 40.27 -1.08
C ALA A 641 -26.63 40.07 -2.12
N GLU A 642 -26.43 40.53 -3.35
CA GLU A 642 -27.37 40.36 -4.47
C GLU A 642 -27.03 39.15 -5.35
N LEU A 643 -25.77 38.71 -5.34
CA LEU A 643 -25.23 37.70 -6.25
C LEU A 643 -25.07 36.32 -5.60
N LEU A 644 -24.96 36.25 -4.28
CA LEU A 644 -24.82 35.00 -3.53
C LEU A 644 -26.14 34.56 -2.88
N PRO A 645 -26.29 33.25 -2.59
CA PRO A 645 -27.42 32.76 -1.80
C PRO A 645 -27.51 33.45 -0.42
N ALA A 646 -28.73 33.61 0.07
CA ALA A 646 -28.97 34.24 1.37
C ALA A 646 -28.23 33.50 2.51
N GLY A 647 -27.45 34.23 3.30
CA GLY A 647 -26.66 33.69 4.41
C GLY A 647 -25.24 33.27 4.05
N VAL A 648 -24.84 33.36 2.79
CA VAL A 648 -23.45 33.14 2.35
C VAL A 648 -22.68 34.46 2.37
N THR A 649 -21.59 34.51 3.13
CA THR A 649 -20.69 35.67 3.20
C THR A 649 -19.35 35.28 2.56
N PRO A 650 -18.87 36.00 1.54
CA PRO A 650 -17.58 35.69 0.92
C PRO A 650 -16.42 36.13 1.81
N VAL A 651 -15.30 35.43 1.70
CA VAL A 651 -14.00 35.91 2.18
C VAL A 651 -13.56 37.05 1.26
N GLU A 652 -13.36 38.24 1.83
CA GLU A 652 -12.90 39.41 1.09
C GLU A 652 -11.38 39.37 0.89
N ILE A 653 -10.93 39.59 -0.34
CA ILE A 653 -9.51 39.65 -0.72
C ILE A 653 -9.25 41.00 -1.38
N ASP A 654 -8.27 41.76 -0.86
CA ASP A 654 -7.88 43.06 -1.42
C ASP A 654 -7.02 42.86 -2.68
N GLY A 655 -7.59 43.18 -3.84
CA GLY A 655 -6.93 43.12 -5.13
C GLY A 655 -6.22 44.41 -5.56
N ARG A 656 -6.21 45.46 -4.73
CA ARG A 656 -5.56 46.74 -5.08
C ARG A 656 -4.09 46.56 -5.43
N GLY A 657 -3.72 46.98 -6.64
CA GLY A 657 -2.36 46.85 -7.16
C GLY A 657 -1.96 45.42 -7.50
N LYS A 658 -2.91 44.48 -7.50
CA LYS A 658 -2.73 43.08 -7.89
C LYS A 658 -3.32 42.85 -9.28
N HIS A 659 -2.85 41.80 -9.94
CA HIS A 659 -3.45 41.31 -11.18
C HIS A 659 -4.14 39.97 -10.93
N VAL A 660 -5.31 39.76 -11.55
CA VAL A 660 -6.06 38.49 -11.46
C VAL A 660 -6.16 37.87 -12.84
N THR A 661 -5.78 36.60 -12.97
CA THR A 661 -5.84 35.85 -14.24
C THR A 661 -6.61 34.53 -14.05
N PRO A 662 -7.03 33.86 -15.14
CA PRO A 662 -7.37 32.46 -15.07
C PRO A 662 -6.13 31.64 -14.64
N GLY A 663 -6.38 30.46 -14.08
CA GLY A 663 -5.36 29.46 -13.84
C GLY A 663 -4.54 29.14 -15.10
N VAL A 664 -3.23 29.00 -14.93
CA VAL A 664 -2.33 28.55 -15.99
C VAL A 664 -2.56 27.05 -16.22
N ILE A 665 -2.55 26.64 -17.49
CA ILE A 665 -2.80 25.26 -17.92
C ILE A 665 -1.58 24.76 -18.69
N ASP A 666 -1.01 23.65 -18.23
CA ASP A 666 0.09 23.01 -18.91
C ASP A 666 -0.42 21.90 -19.84
N GLU A 667 -0.32 22.11 -21.15
CA GLU A 667 -0.77 21.11 -22.12
C GLU A 667 0.14 19.88 -22.18
N HIS A 668 1.37 19.93 -21.64
CA HIS A 668 2.24 18.76 -21.65
C HIS A 668 3.23 18.74 -20.49
N THR A 669 3.06 17.74 -19.61
CA THR A 669 4.01 17.46 -18.52
C THR A 669 4.09 15.97 -18.15
N HIS A 670 5.10 15.64 -17.35
CA HIS A 670 5.43 14.29 -16.87
C HIS A 670 5.45 14.18 -15.33
N ILE A 671 4.90 15.17 -14.63
CA ILE A 671 4.76 15.15 -13.16
C ILE A 671 3.54 14.33 -12.71
N ALA A 672 3.43 14.11 -11.40
CA ALA A 672 2.30 13.45 -10.76
C ALA A 672 2.03 12.03 -11.28
N VAL A 673 3.10 11.27 -11.57
CA VAL A 673 3.03 9.86 -11.98
C VAL A 673 3.89 9.00 -11.05
N ASP A 674 3.43 7.80 -10.71
CA ASP A 674 4.16 6.79 -9.96
C ASP A 674 4.68 5.67 -10.88
N ARG A 675 5.92 5.23 -10.64
CA ARG A 675 6.53 4.01 -11.22
C ARG A 675 6.64 4.00 -12.75
N GLY A 676 6.90 5.17 -13.34
CA GLY A 676 7.28 5.32 -14.74
C GLY A 676 6.23 6.02 -15.61
N VAL A 677 6.71 6.67 -16.68
CA VAL A 677 5.89 7.48 -17.60
C VAL A 677 5.69 6.83 -18.98
N ASN A 678 6.44 5.77 -19.31
CA ASN A 678 6.35 5.05 -20.58
C ASN A 678 6.13 3.55 -20.36
N GLU A 679 5.34 2.92 -21.23
CA GLU A 679 5.42 1.47 -21.49
C GLU A 679 6.20 1.25 -22.79
N GLY A 680 7.52 1.48 -22.75
CA GLY A 680 8.35 1.59 -23.97
C GLY A 680 8.68 0.27 -24.67
N THR A 681 8.05 -0.84 -24.28
CA THR A 681 8.43 -2.20 -24.70
C THR A 681 7.80 -2.62 -26.02
N GLN A 682 6.71 -1.97 -26.43
CA GLN A 682 5.99 -2.21 -27.67
C GLN A 682 5.95 -0.95 -28.53
N ALA A 683 5.76 -1.07 -29.85
CA ALA A 683 5.64 0.09 -30.74
C ALA A 683 4.32 0.84 -30.55
N SER A 684 3.31 0.12 -30.08
CA SER A 684 2.03 0.64 -29.65
C SER A 684 1.73 0.07 -28.29
N SER A 685 1.36 0.97 -27.38
CA SER A 685 0.88 0.66 -26.04
C SER A 685 -0.42 1.45 -25.79
N ALA A 686 -1.30 1.46 -26.80
CA ALA A 686 -2.54 2.23 -26.75
C ALA A 686 -3.46 1.81 -25.59
N GLU A 687 -3.35 0.57 -25.12
CA GLU A 687 -4.12 0.03 -24.01
C GLU A 687 -3.71 0.58 -22.64
N VAL A 688 -2.50 1.13 -22.51
CA VAL A 688 -2.03 1.66 -21.22
C VAL A 688 -2.58 3.07 -20.98
N TRP A 689 -2.93 3.36 -19.73
CA TRP A 689 -3.50 4.65 -19.34
C TRP A 689 -2.80 5.21 -18.12
N ILE A 690 -2.30 6.45 -18.25
CA ILE A 690 -1.55 7.14 -17.19
C ILE A 690 -2.41 7.54 -16.01
N GLY A 691 -3.73 7.60 -16.18
CA GLY A 691 -4.69 7.78 -15.08
C GLY A 691 -4.52 6.72 -13.98
N HIS A 692 -4.17 5.49 -14.34
CA HIS A 692 -3.91 4.43 -13.35
C HIS A 692 -2.63 4.64 -12.52
N ALA A 693 -1.75 5.54 -12.93
CA ALA A 693 -0.46 5.79 -12.29
C ALA A 693 -0.37 7.20 -11.69
N VAL A 694 -1.45 7.98 -11.67
CA VAL A 694 -1.43 9.34 -11.11
C VAL A 694 -1.05 9.31 -9.62
N ASN A 695 -0.19 10.23 -9.20
CA ASN A 695 0.32 10.38 -7.84
C ASN A 695 -0.18 11.68 -7.22
N SER A 696 -1.17 11.58 -6.32
CA SER A 696 -1.77 12.76 -5.68
C SER A 696 -0.92 13.45 -4.62
N GLU A 697 0.23 12.90 -4.27
CA GLU A 697 1.15 13.48 -3.28
C GLU A 697 2.44 14.04 -3.90
N ASP A 698 2.50 14.17 -5.24
CA ASP A 698 3.66 14.79 -5.91
C ASP A 698 3.77 16.28 -5.57
N VAL A 699 4.83 16.65 -4.86
CA VAL A 699 5.12 18.03 -4.44
C VAL A 699 5.27 19.01 -5.62
N ASN A 700 5.52 18.51 -6.82
CA ASN A 700 5.60 19.37 -8.00
C ASN A 700 4.25 20.01 -8.34
N MET A 701 3.10 19.41 -7.98
CA MET A 701 1.81 20.11 -8.08
C MET A 701 1.78 21.36 -7.19
N TYR A 702 2.21 21.26 -5.93
CA TYR A 702 2.29 22.41 -5.02
C TYR A 702 3.25 23.50 -5.52
N ARG A 703 4.41 23.09 -6.06
CA ARG A 703 5.36 24.02 -6.67
C ARG A 703 4.80 24.71 -7.91
N GLN A 704 4.02 24.01 -8.73
CA GLN A 704 3.39 24.58 -9.92
C GLN A 704 2.19 25.48 -9.57
N LEU A 705 1.42 25.15 -8.53
CA LEU A 705 0.41 26.04 -7.93
C LEU A 705 1.03 27.36 -7.46
N SER A 706 2.26 27.34 -6.91
CA SER A 706 3.00 28.56 -6.57
C SER A 706 3.45 29.40 -7.78
N GLY A 707 3.34 28.83 -8.99
CA GLY A 707 3.52 29.51 -10.27
C GLY A 707 2.20 29.78 -11.01
N GLY A 708 1.05 29.59 -10.35
CA GLY A 708 -0.28 29.84 -10.92
C GLY A 708 -0.84 28.73 -11.80
N VAL A 709 -0.19 27.57 -11.89
CA VAL A 709 -0.68 26.43 -12.70
C VAL A 709 -1.76 25.67 -11.91
N THR A 710 -2.91 25.45 -12.52
CA THR A 710 -4.09 24.82 -11.89
C THR A 710 -4.50 23.50 -12.54
N CYS A 711 -4.11 23.28 -13.79
CA CYS A 711 -4.52 22.13 -14.59
C CYS A 711 -3.36 21.70 -15.50
N ALA A 712 -3.24 20.40 -15.75
CA ALA A 712 -2.28 19.88 -16.72
C ALA A 712 -2.77 18.61 -17.41
N GLN A 713 -2.33 18.41 -18.65
CA GLN A 713 -2.35 17.08 -19.27
C GLN A 713 -1.06 16.33 -18.86
N ILE A 714 -1.24 15.20 -18.20
CA ILE A 714 -0.21 14.22 -17.89
C ILE A 714 -0.23 13.17 -18.99
N LEU A 715 0.92 12.88 -19.58
CA LEU A 715 0.97 12.01 -20.75
C LEU A 715 2.25 11.19 -20.81
N HIS A 716 2.21 10.16 -21.65
CA HIS A 716 3.37 9.35 -21.94
C HIS A 716 4.49 10.18 -22.58
N GLY A 717 5.71 9.68 -22.47
CA GLY A 717 6.88 10.26 -23.11
C GLY A 717 6.89 10.08 -24.63
N SER A 718 8.08 9.85 -25.21
CA SER A 718 8.28 9.71 -26.66
C SER A 718 8.96 8.40 -27.08
N ALA A 719 8.83 7.35 -26.25
CA ALA A 719 9.46 6.06 -26.49
C ALA A 719 8.83 5.25 -27.65
N ASN A 720 7.54 5.48 -27.93
CA ASN A 720 6.73 4.68 -28.86
C ASN A 720 6.02 5.57 -29.89
N PRO A 721 5.86 5.13 -31.15
CA PRO A 721 4.95 5.80 -32.09
C PRO A 721 3.55 6.03 -31.53
N ILE A 722 2.98 5.03 -30.85
CA ILE A 722 1.71 5.10 -30.13
C ILE A 722 2.02 4.83 -28.65
N GLY A 723 2.08 5.89 -27.84
CA GLY A 723 2.57 5.85 -26.45
C GLY A 723 1.58 5.34 -25.42
N GLY A 724 0.32 5.73 -25.53
CA GLY A 724 -0.72 5.36 -24.56
C GLY A 724 -1.57 6.55 -24.12
N GLN A 725 -2.64 6.25 -23.40
CA GLN A 725 -3.68 7.21 -23.04
C GLN A 725 -3.18 8.22 -22.00
N SER A 726 -3.51 9.49 -22.20
CA SER A 726 -3.18 10.59 -21.29
C SER A 726 -4.24 10.74 -20.19
N ALA A 727 -3.91 11.50 -19.14
CA ALA A 727 -4.85 11.92 -18.11
C ALA A 727 -4.79 13.44 -17.99
N ILE A 728 -5.95 14.11 -17.96
CA ILE A 728 -6.01 15.53 -17.64
C ILE A 728 -6.33 15.63 -16.16
N ILE A 729 -5.54 16.40 -15.42
CA ILE A 729 -5.71 16.56 -13.99
C ILE A 729 -5.85 18.02 -13.59
N LYS A 730 -6.63 18.26 -12.55
CA LYS A 730 -6.59 19.51 -11.80
C LYS A 730 -5.70 19.34 -10.58
N PHE A 731 -4.95 20.38 -10.21
CA PHE A 731 -3.99 20.33 -9.10
C PHE A 731 -4.66 20.45 -7.74
N ARG A 732 -5.56 19.51 -7.43
CA ARG A 732 -6.17 19.31 -6.10
C ARG A 732 -5.19 18.58 -5.19
N TRP A 733 -4.04 19.18 -4.95
CA TRP A 733 -2.92 18.47 -4.32
C TRP A 733 -3.30 17.82 -2.98
N GLY A 734 -3.09 16.51 -2.87
CA GLY A 734 -3.38 15.70 -1.68
C GLY A 734 -4.73 15.02 -1.60
N VAL A 735 -5.64 15.22 -2.57
CA VAL A 735 -6.86 14.40 -2.70
C VAL A 735 -6.54 12.96 -3.10
N GLU A 736 -7.55 12.14 -3.36
CA GLU A 736 -7.35 10.77 -3.83
C GLU A 736 -6.90 10.76 -5.30
N PRO A 737 -6.13 9.75 -5.75
CA PRO A 737 -5.61 9.74 -7.12
C PRO A 737 -6.68 9.90 -8.21
N GLN A 738 -7.87 9.33 -8.00
CA GLN A 738 -8.98 9.42 -8.95
C GLN A 738 -9.61 10.82 -8.99
N ASP A 739 -9.65 11.53 -7.86
CA ASP A 739 -10.22 12.89 -7.73
C ASP A 739 -9.33 13.97 -8.36
N LEU A 740 -8.08 13.64 -8.68
CA LEU A 740 -7.24 14.51 -9.50
C LEU A 740 -7.72 14.58 -10.96
N LEU A 741 -8.35 13.51 -11.46
CA LEU A 741 -8.77 13.46 -12.86
C LEU A 741 -9.83 14.53 -13.15
N PHE A 742 -9.71 15.17 -14.30
CA PHE A 742 -10.71 16.09 -14.80
C PHE A 742 -11.88 15.26 -15.37
N GLU A 743 -12.95 15.10 -14.59
CA GLU A 743 -14.06 14.20 -14.92
C GLU A 743 -14.75 14.50 -16.27
N GLU A 744 -14.94 15.78 -16.61
CA GLU A 744 -15.57 16.21 -17.87
C GLU A 744 -14.59 16.32 -19.05
N ALA A 745 -13.32 15.96 -18.86
CA ALA A 745 -12.35 15.98 -19.94
C ALA A 745 -12.56 14.83 -20.93
N VAL A 746 -12.52 15.16 -22.22
CA VAL A 746 -12.51 14.12 -23.26
C VAL A 746 -11.20 13.32 -23.20
N PRO A 747 -11.20 12.03 -23.55
CA PRO A 747 -9.99 11.21 -23.52
C PRO A 747 -8.96 11.63 -24.58
N PHE A 748 -7.68 11.54 -24.22
CA PHE A 748 -6.55 11.79 -25.11
C PHE A 748 -5.58 10.60 -25.19
N ILE A 749 -4.74 10.58 -26.22
CA ILE A 749 -3.66 9.61 -26.40
C ILE A 749 -2.40 10.30 -26.93
N LYS A 750 -1.25 9.86 -26.43
CA LYS A 750 0.06 10.36 -26.86
C LYS A 750 0.57 9.57 -28.06
N PHE A 751 0.87 10.27 -29.15
CA PHE A 751 1.69 9.78 -30.26
C PHE A 751 3.08 10.42 -30.23
N ALA A 752 4.06 9.82 -30.90
CA ALA A 752 5.36 10.45 -31.05
C ALA A 752 6.02 10.17 -32.41
N LEU A 753 6.75 11.17 -32.90
CA LEU A 753 7.54 11.13 -34.12
C LEU A 753 9.04 11.29 -33.77
N GLY A 754 9.91 11.34 -34.78
CA GLY A 754 11.30 11.74 -34.60
C GLY A 754 12.27 10.61 -34.27
N GLU A 755 13.40 10.99 -33.70
CA GLU A 755 14.52 10.09 -33.43
C GLU A 755 14.25 9.05 -32.33
N ASN A 756 13.39 9.36 -31.37
CA ASN A 756 13.18 8.55 -30.16
C ASN A 756 12.42 7.25 -30.47
N VAL A 757 11.33 7.36 -31.24
CA VAL A 757 10.39 6.25 -31.48
C VAL A 757 10.95 5.11 -32.32
N LYS A 758 11.96 5.39 -33.15
CA LYS A 758 12.65 4.38 -33.96
C LYS A 758 13.68 3.57 -33.16
N GLN A 759 14.13 4.06 -32.00
CA GLN A 759 15.13 3.42 -31.10
C GLN A 759 16.48 2.99 -31.72
N SER A 760 16.69 3.20 -33.02
CA SER A 760 17.90 2.82 -33.77
C SER A 760 19.22 3.41 -33.22
N ASN A 761 19.14 4.48 -32.43
CA ASN A 761 20.27 5.15 -31.78
C ASN A 761 20.42 4.76 -30.28
N TRP A 762 19.63 3.82 -29.76
CA TRP A 762 19.67 3.41 -28.34
C TRP A 762 20.72 2.32 -28.05
N GLY A 763 21.48 1.91 -29.07
CA GLY A 763 22.54 0.92 -28.98
C GLY A 763 22.17 -0.42 -29.60
N ASP A 764 23.14 -1.34 -29.60
CA ASP A 764 23.07 -2.58 -30.38
C ASP A 764 21.97 -3.54 -29.93
N GLY A 765 21.55 -3.45 -28.66
CA GLY A 765 20.47 -4.27 -28.10
C GLY A 765 19.07 -3.90 -28.60
N TYR A 766 18.85 -2.70 -29.13
CA TYR A 766 17.52 -2.16 -29.46
C TYR A 766 17.22 -2.18 -30.97
N ARG A 767 17.81 -3.13 -31.71
CA ARG A 767 17.70 -3.24 -33.17
C ARG A 767 16.65 -4.25 -33.66
N SER A 768 16.06 -5.04 -32.75
CA SER A 768 15.07 -6.08 -33.09
C SER A 768 13.64 -5.55 -33.20
N ARG A 769 13.30 -4.50 -32.44
CA ARG A 769 11.95 -3.91 -32.41
C ARG A 769 11.67 -3.12 -33.69
N PHE A 770 10.57 -3.40 -34.38
CA PHE A 770 10.04 -2.52 -35.42
C PHE A 770 9.29 -1.34 -34.76
N PRO A 771 9.44 -0.07 -35.21
CA PRO A 771 10.18 0.40 -36.37
C PRO A 771 11.63 0.84 -36.05
N GLN A 772 12.52 0.79 -37.05
CA GLN A 772 13.92 1.28 -36.95
C GLN A 772 14.20 2.50 -37.83
N THR A 773 13.20 2.99 -38.56
CA THR A 773 13.30 4.12 -39.50
C THR A 773 12.03 4.97 -39.48
N ARG A 774 12.09 6.21 -39.98
CA ARG A 774 10.92 7.11 -40.11
C ARG A 774 9.83 6.52 -41.01
N MET A 775 10.20 5.85 -42.11
CA MET A 775 9.25 5.11 -42.96
C MET A 775 8.55 3.98 -42.19
N GLY A 776 9.27 3.31 -41.29
CA GLY A 776 8.68 2.33 -40.40
C GLY A 776 7.67 2.93 -39.43
N VAL A 777 7.92 4.15 -38.94
CA VAL A 777 6.98 4.88 -38.05
C VAL A 777 5.66 5.16 -38.78
N GLU A 778 5.72 5.65 -40.01
CA GLU A 778 4.53 5.82 -40.87
C GLU A 778 3.75 4.50 -41.01
N GLN A 779 4.46 3.39 -41.29
CA GLN A 779 3.85 2.07 -41.45
C GLN A 779 3.20 1.56 -40.16
N VAL A 780 3.75 1.89 -38.97
CA VAL A 780 3.12 1.53 -37.69
C VAL A 780 1.72 2.15 -37.59
N TYR A 781 1.56 3.43 -37.93
CA TYR A 781 0.26 4.08 -37.88
C TYR A 781 -0.74 3.44 -38.87
N TYR A 782 -0.35 3.23 -40.13
CA TYR A 782 -1.23 2.57 -41.09
C TYR A 782 -1.68 1.18 -40.62
N ASP A 783 -0.75 0.34 -40.15
CA ASP A 783 -1.07 -1.02 -39.69
C ASP A 783 -2.08 -1.02 -38.54
N HIS A 784 -1.80 -0.24 -37.49
CA HIS A 784 -2.61 -0.25 -36.28
C HIS A 784 -4.03 0.30 -36.52
N PHE A 785 -4.16 1.37 -37.32
CA PHE A 785 -5.47 1.94 -37.63
C PHE A 785 -6.29 1.08 -38.62
N ILE A 786 -5.64 0.38 -39.55
CA ILE A 786 -6.35 -0.58 -40.41
C ILE A 786 -6.90 -1.73 -39.56
N ARG A 787 -6.09 -2.28 -38.63
CA ARG A 787 -6.53 -3.32 -37.68
C ARG A 787 -7.66 -2.84 -36.78
N ALA A 788 -7.58 -1.60 -36.28
CA ALA A 788 -8.65 -1.01 -35.46
C ALA A 788 -9.97 -0.89 -36.23
N ARG A 789 -9.92 -0.50 -37.51
CA ARG A 789 -11.09 -0.44 -38.39
C ARG A 789 -11.70 -1.84 -38.64
N GLU A 790 -10.86 -2.85 -38.88
CA GLU A 790 -11.30 -4.24 -39.03
C GLU A 790 -11.95 -4.78 -37.76
N TYR A 791 -11.37 -4.46 -36.59
CA TYR A 791 -11.94 -4.76 -35.29
C TYR A 791 -13.31 -4.10 -35.08
N GLY A 792 -13.46 -2.82 -35.39
CA GLY A 792 -14.74 -2.11 -35.34
C GLY A 792 -15.79 -2.71 -36.28
N GLN A 793 -15.38 -3.14 -37.47
CA GLN A 793 -16.25 -3.84 -38.42
C GLN A 793 -16.74 -5.18 -37.85
N ALA A 794 -15.87 -5.96 -37.21
CA ALA A 794 -16.25 -7.22 -36.55
C ALA A 794 -17.29 -7.00 -35.43
N GLN A 795 -17.18 -5.90 -34.66
CA GLN A 795 -18.19 -5.55 -33.66
C GLN A 795 -19.54 -5.20 -34.29
N ILE A 796 -19.56 -4.46 -35.41
CA ILE A 796 -20.78 -4.14 -36.15
C ILE A 796 -21.47 -5.41 -36.65
N GLU A 797 -20.70 -6.33 -37.23
CA GLU A 797 -21.19 -7.62 -37.71
C GLU A 797 -21.76 -8.47 -36.58
N HIS A 798 -21.09 -8.52 -35.43
CA HIS A 798 -21.60 -9.21 -34.25
C HIS A 798 -22.94 -8.61 -33.78
N ARG A 799 -23.06 -7.28 -33.66
CA ARG A 799 -24.32 -6.61 -33.28
C ARG A 799 -25.45 -6.94 -34.26
N ALA A 800 -25.16 -6.99 -35.56
CA ALA A 800 -26.12 -7.39 -36.58
C ALA A 800 -26.53 -8.87 -36.44
N ALA A 801 -25.56 -9.76 -36.21
CA ALA A 801 -25.82 -11.19 -35.98
C ALA A 801 -26.67 -11.42 -34.72
N LEU A 802 -26.37 -10.71 -33.62
CA LEU A 802 -27.11 -10.79 -32.36
C LEU A 802 -28.56 -10.35 -32.54
N ARG A 803 -28.82 -9.25 -33.28
CA ARG A 803 -30.18 -8.79 -33.61
C ARG A 803 -30.97 -9.81 -34.42
N ASN A 804 -30.30 -10.57 -35.28
CA ASN A 804 -30.91 -11.58 -36.14
C ASN A 804 -31.02 -12.97 -35.46
N ALA A 805 -30.34 -13.19 -34.33
CA ALA A 805 -30.37 -14.46 -33.63
C ALA A 805 -31.73 -14.70 -32.95
N LYS A 806 -32.17 -15.96 -32.95
CA LYS A 806 -33.43 -16.32 -32.27
C LYS A 806 -33.26 -16.11 -30.78
N ARG A 807 -34.25 -15.48 -30.13
CA ARG A 807 -34.28 -15.29 -28.66
C ARG A 807 -34.06 -16.58 -27.87
N LYS A 808 -34.53 -17.72 -28.41
CA LYS A 808 -34.30 -19.05 -27.83
C LYS A 808 -32.82 -19.41 -27.83
N ASP A 809 -32.12 -19.20 -28.94
CA ASP A 809 -30.70 -19.53 -29.08
C ASP A 809 -29.84 -18.64 -28.19
N ILE A 810 -30.18 -17.35 -28.04
CA ILE A 810 -29.52 -16.44 -27.08
C ILE A 810 -29.71 -16.95 -25.64
N ARG A 811 -30.95 -17.28 -25.23
CA ARG A 811 -31.25 -17.76 -23.88
C ARG A 811 -30.55 -19.08 -23.54
N GLU A 812 -30.37 -19.95 -24.53
CA GLU A 812 -29.71 -21.25 -24.38
C GLU A 812 -28.19 -21.18 -24.57
N GLY A 813 -27.58 -19.98 -24.67
CA GLY A 813 -26.14 -19.82 -24.84
C GLY A 813 -25.61 -20.32 -26.19
N ARG A 814 -26.46 -20.32 -27.22
CA ARG A 814 -26.16 -20.72 -28.61
C ARG A 814 -26.19 -19.53 -29.58
N GLY A 815 -26.24 -18.31 -29.06
CA GLY A 815 -26.15 -17.08 -29.85
C GLY A 815 -24.75 -16.85 -30.43
N PRO A 816 -24.58 -15.82 -31.28
CA PRO A 816 -23.26 -15.40 -31.75
C PRO A 816 -22.34 -15.08 -30.57
N VAL A 817 -21.09 -15.55 -30.60
CA VAL A 817 -20.05 -15.16 -29.64
C VAL A 817 -19.57 -13.76 -29.98
N ALA A 818 -19.34 -12.92 -28.96
CA ALA A 818 -18.75 -11.60 -29.18
C ALA A 818 -17.29 -11.72 -29.67
N PRO A 819 -16.81 -10.82 -30.55
CA PRO A 819 -15.39 -10.68 -30.80
C PRO A 819 -14.64 -10.46 -29.48
N ARG A 820 -13.42 -10.99 -29.39
CA ARG A 820 -12.53 -10.72 -28.27
C ARG A 820 -12.33 -9.22 -28.14
N VAL A 821 -12.54 -8.66 -26.96
CA VAL A 821 -12.23 -7.25 -26.69
C VAL A 821 -10.72 -7.09 -26.64
N ASP A 822 -10.18 -6.19 -27.46
CA ASP A 822 -8.76 -5.85 -27.51
C ASP A 822 -8.60 -4.39 -27.13
N LEU A 823 -8.05 -4.11 -25.94
CA LEU A 823 -7.97 -2.75 -25.40
C LEU A 823 -7.09 -1.83 -26.26
N GLU A 824 -6.11 -2.37 -26.97
CA GLU A 824 -5.26 -1.60 -27.88
C GLU A 824 -6.10 -1.12 -29.08
N LEU A 825 -6.78 -2.06 -29.75
CA LEU A 825 -7.58 -1.76 -30.93
C LEU A 825 -8.84 -0.96 -30.61
N GLU A 826 -9.45 -1.19 -29.45
CA GLU A 826 -10.59 -0.40 -28.95
C GLU A 826 -10.18 1.07 -28.76
N THR A 827 -9.01 1.32 -28.16
CA THR A 827 -8.51 2.68 -27.95
C THR A 827 -8.25 3.39 -29.27
N LEU A 828 -7.71 2.69 -30.27
CA LEU A 828 -7.48 3.27 -31.60
C LEU A 828 -8.78 3.48 -32.39
N LEU A 829 -9.76 2.59 -32.22
CA LEU A 829 -11.08 2.74 -32.81
C LEU A 829 -11.80 3.99 -32.29
N GLN A 830 -11.64 4.32 -31.00
CA GLN A 830 -12.18 5.57 -30.41
C GLN A 830 -11.66 6.81 -31.15
N ILE A 831 -10.43 6.80 -31.67
CA ILE A 831 -9.89 7.93 -32.46
C ILE A 831 -10.59 8.03 -33.81
N LEU A 832 -10.79 6.90 -34.50
CA LEU A 832 -11.53 6.85 -35.77
C LEU A 832 -12.99 7.28 -35.62
N ASN A 833 -13.56 7.15 -34.42
CA ASN A 833 -14.92 7.56 -34.08
C ASN A 833 -15.02 8.98 -33.49
N GLU A 834 -13.91 9.73 -33.40
CA GLU A 834 -13.85 11.06 -32.76
C GLU A 834 -14.22 11.06 -31.26
N GLU A 835 -14.06 9.92 -30.59
CA GLU A 835 -14.28 9.74 -29.15
C GLU A 835 -13.00 9.95 -28.33
N ARG A 836 -11.84 9.99 -29.00
CA ARG A 836 -10.51 10.21 -28.39
C ARG A 836 -9.60 11.02 -29.31
N PHE A 837 -8.84 11.93 -28.72
CA PHE A 837 -8.02 12.90 -29.46
C PHE A 837 -6.51 12.64 -29.32
N VAL A 838 -5.76 12.96 -30.38
CA VAL A 838 -4.31 12.68 -30.46
C VAL A 838 -3.50 13.92 -30.12
N THR A 839 -2.62 13.79 -29.12
CA THR A 839 -1.53 14.73 -28.83
C THR A 839 -0.22 14.10 -29.32
N CYS A 840 0.49 14.71 -30.26
CA CYS A 840 1.65 14.11 -30.91
C CYS A 840 2.95 14.86 -30.65
N HIS A 841 3.91 14.20 -29.99
CA HIS A 841 5.29 14.70 -29.89
C HIS A 841 5.90 14.82 -31.28
N SER A 842 6.39 16.02 -31.61
CA SER A 842 6.91 16.33 -32.94
C SER A 842 7.96 17.44 -32.89
N TYR A 843 8.91 17.39 -33.81
CA TYR A 843 9.89 18.47 -33.98
C TYR A 843 9.96 18.91 -35.43
N ARG A 844 10.28 17.98 -36.33
CA ARG A 844 10.54 18.26 -37.74
C ARG A 844 9.28 18.36 -38.59
N GLN A 845 9.34 19.30 -39.52
CA GLN A 845 8.28 19.63 -40.47
C GLN A 845 7.88 18.47 -41.40
N ASP A 846 8.83 17.63 -41.83
CA ASP A 846 8.55 16.51 -42.73
C ASP A 846 7.73 15.40 -42.06
N GLU A 847 7.99 15.13 -40.79
CA GLU A 847 7.25 14.13 -40.00
C GLU A 847 5.87 14.65 -39.60
N ILE A 848 5.76 15.94 -39.25
CA ILE A 848 4.46 16.61 -39.00
C ILE A 848 3.58 16.50 -40.24
N ASN A 849 4.12 16.82 -41.42
CA ASN A 849 3.38 16.73 -42.68
C ASN A 849 2.99 15.28 -43.03
N MET A 850 3.88 14.31 -42.79
CA MET A 850 3.59 12.90 -42.99
C MET A 850 2.40 12.45 -42.13
N LEU A 851 2.41 12.75 -40.83
CA LEU A 851 1.35 12.26 -39.94
C LEU A 851 -0.01 12.90 -40.26
N MET A 852 -0.05 14.18 -40.67
CA MET A 852 -1.28 14.82 -41.15
C MET A 852 -1.85 14.05 -42.36
N HIS A 853 -1.03 13.69 -43.35
CA HIS A 853 -1.48 12.90 -44.49
C HIS A 853 -1.95 11.48 -44.12
N VAL A 854 -1.29 10.82 -43.16
CA VAL A 854 -1.76 9.52 -42.64
C VAL A 854 -3.16 9.69 -42.03
N ALA A 855 -3.35 10.70 -41.19
CA ALA A 855 -4.63 10.97 -40.53
C ALA A 855 -5.74 11.29 -41.54
N ASP A 856 -5.47 12.16 -42.53
CA ASP A 856 -6.39 12.49 -43.62
C ASP A 856 -6.82 11.26 -44.41
N SER A 857 -5.86 10.38 -44.73
CA SER A 857 -6.12 9.17 -45.52
C SER A 857 -6.99 8.13 -44.78
N LEU A 858 -6.96 8.17 -43.45
CA LEU A 858 -7.71 7.28 -42.57
C LEU A 858 -9.01 7.91 -42.05
N GLY A 859 -9.23 9.20 -42.33
CA GLY A 859 -10.46 9.92 -42.02
C GLY A 859 -10.58 10.38 -40.57
N PHE A 860 -9.47 10.72 -39.91
CA PHE A 860 -9.49 11.33 -38.57
C PHE A 860 -8.61 12.58 -38.52
N ARG A 861 -8.89 13.48 -37.58
CA ARG A 861 -8.13 14.73 -37.38
C ARG A 861 -7.07 14.56 -36.29
N LEU A 862 -5.89 15.15 -36.50
CA LEU A 862 -4.88 15.28 -35.45
C LEU A 862 -5.20 16.52 -34.63
N ASN A 863 -5.23 16.37 -33.31
CA ASN A 863 -5.67 17.45 -32.44
C ASN A 863 -4.55 18.43 -32.15
N THR A 864 -3.44 17.94 -31.58
CA THR A 864 -2.32 18.81 -31.17
C THR A 864 -0.99 18.19 -31.56
N PHE A 865 -0.10 19.00 -32.13
CA PHE A 865 1.32 18.70 -32.22
C PHE A 865 2.07 19.39 -31.07
N THR A 866 2.80 18.61 -30.28
CA THR A 866 3.53 19.09 -29.10
C THR A 866 5.03 19.19 -29.36
N HIS A 867 5.65 20.13 -28.65
CA HIS A 867 6.99 20.70 -28.83
C HIS A 867 7.13 21.48 -30.16
N ILE A 868 6.75 20.83 -31.27
CA ILE A 868 6.48 21.39 -32.60
C ILE A 868 7.47 22.47 -33.05
N LEU A 869 8.77 22.25 -32.80
CA LEU A 869 9.79 23.28 -32.95
C LEU A 869 9.99 23.78 -34.39
N GLU A 870 9.60 22.99 -35.40
CA GLU A 870 9.55 23.41 -36.80
C GLU A 870 8.13 23.62 -37.35
N GLY A 871 7.13 23.78 -36.48
CA GLY A 871 5.73 24.05 -36.86
C GLY A 871 5.60 25.26 -37.78
N TYR A 872 6.42 26.30 -37.57
CA TYR A 872 6.48 27.49 -38.42
C TYR A 872 6.73 27.18 -39.91
N LYS A 873 7.32 26.03 -40.25
CA LYS A 873 7.57 25.61 -41.65
C LYS A 873 6.33 24.97 -42.31
N VAL A 874 5.32 24.60 -41.54
CA VAL A 874 4.10 23.89 -41.97
C VAL A 874 2.81 24.48 -41.39
N ALA A 875 2.88 25.71 -40.88
CA ALA A 875 1.75 26.39 -40.22
C ALA A 875 0.52 26.52 -41.15
N ASP A 876 0.75 26.72 -42.45
CA ASP A 876 -0.28 26.78 -43.49
C ASP A 876 -1.06 25.45 -43.56
N LYS A 877 -0.35 24.33 -43.56
CA LYS A 877 -0.92 22.99 -43.65
C LYS A 877 -1.61 22.59 -42.36
N MET A 878 -1.04 22.98 -41.21
CA MET A 878 -1.71 22.78 -39.92
C MET A 878 -3.04 23.51 -39.83
N ALA A 879 -3.11 24.75 -40.32
CA ALA A 879 -4.35 25.51 -40.37
C ALA A 879 -5.39 24.87 -41.30
N GLU A 880 -4.96 24.33 -42.46
CA GLU A 880 -5.83 23.57 -43.38
C GLU A 880 -6.33 22.26 -42.76
N HIS A 881 -5.46 21.52 -42.07
CA HIS A 881 -5.79 20.28 -41.34
C HIS A 881 -6.70 20.52 -40.14
N GLY A 882 -6.61 21.71 -39.54
CA GLY A 882 -7.24 22.04 -38.26
C GLY A 882 -6.51 21.48 -37.04
N ALA A 883 -5.20 21.23 -37.14
CA ALA A 883 -4.36 20.84 -35.99
C ALA A 883 -3.89 22.06 -35.21
N GLY A 884 -3.89 21.97 -33.88
CA GLY A 884 -3.26 22.94 -32.99
C GLY A 884 -1.77 22.65 -32.75
N GLY A 885 -1.08 23.59 -32.09
CA GLY A 885 0.33 23.47 -31.77
C GLY A 885 0.66 23.92 -30.34
N SER A 886 1.42 23.12 -29.60
CA SER A 886 1.89 23.45 -28.26
C SER A 886 3.42 23.38 -28.23
N SER A 887 4.08 24.54 -28.23
CA SER A 887 5.51 24.68 -28.52
C SER A 887 6.34 24.91 -27.25
N PHE A 888 7.65 24.70 -27.34
CA PHE A 888 8.57 25.41 -26.44
C PHE A 888 8.83 26.82 -26.97
N SER A 889 9.10 27.75 -26.07
CA SER A 889 9.44 29.12 -26.43
C SER A 889 10.94 29.30 -26.72
N ASP A 890 11.83 28.61 -25.99
CA ASP A 890 13.30 28.72 -26.13
C ASP A 890 14.11 27.45 -25.78
N TRP A 891 13.48 26.28 -25.67
CA TRP A 891 14.16 25.02 -25.36
C TRP A 891 14.48 24.17 -26.61
N TRP A 892 15.72 24.23 -27.12
CA TRP A 892 16.14 23.52 -28.33
C TRP A 892 17.67 23.28 -28.46
N ALA A 893 18.13 22.85 -29.65
CA ALA A 893 19.53 22.57 -30.03
C ALA A 893 20.27 21.45 -29.25
N TYR A 894 19.56 20.60 -28.51
CA TYR A 894 20.12 19.43 -27.81
C TYR A 894 20.08 18.13 -28.65
N LYS A 895 19.33 18.09 -29.76
CA LYS A 895 19.28 17.00 -30.76
C LYS A 895 19.41 17.57 -32.19
N TYR A 896 19.66 16.70 -33.17
CA TYR A 896 19.70 17.13 -34.57
C TYR A 896 18.34 17.62 -35.07
N GLU A 897 17.26 16.95 -34.68
CA GLU A 897 15.88 17.27 -35.05
C GLU A 897 15.32 18.58 -34.48
N VAL A 898 16.06 19.24 -33.58
CA VAL A 898 15.66 20.51 -32.92
C VAL A 898 16.61 21.67 -33.23
N LYS A 899 17.44 21.56 -34.27
CA LYS A 899 18.45 22.58 -34.60
C LYS A 899 17.90 23.85 -35.23
N ASP A 900 16.83 23.75 -36.00
CA ASP A 900 16.23 24.90 -36.72
C ASP A 900 15.09 25.55 -35.93
N ALA A 901 15.00 25.28 -34.63
CA ALA A 901 14.02 25.89 -33.76
C ALA A 901 14.29 27.40 -33.61
N ILE A 902 13.21 28.19 -33.54
CA ILE A 902 13.27 29.65 -33.41
C ILE A 902 12.28 30.14 -32.35
N PRO A 903 12.59 31.24 -31.63
CA PRO A 903 11.67 31.77 -30.61
C PRO A 903 10.38 32.36 -31.20
N TYR A 904 10.37 32.58 -32.52
CA TYR A 904 9.21 33.09 -33.25
C TYR A 904 8.17 32.02 -33.58
N ASN A 905 8.45 30.73 -33.33
CA ASN A 905 7.59 29.63 -33.75
C ASN A 905 6.13 29.82 -33.31
N GLY A 906 5.90 30.05 -32.01
CA GLY A 906 4.56 30.28 -31.48
C GLY A 906 3.85 31.49 -32.10
N ALA A 907 4.57 32.58 -32.36
CA ALA A 907 4.00 33.76 -33.00
C ALA A 907 3.63 33.52 -34.47
N VAL A 908 4.44 32.76 -35.21
CA VAL A 908 4.14 32.40 -36.61
C VAL A 908 2.91 31.51 -36.69
N LEU A 909 2.81 30.49 -35.82
CA LEU A 909 1.63 29.62 -35.74
C LEU A 909 0.36 30.44 -35.43
N HIS A 910 0.41 31.28 -34.40
CA HIS A 910 -0.71 32.16 -34.04
C HIS A 910 -1.14 33.07 -35.19
N ASN A 911 -0.19 33.74 -35.86
CA ASN A 911 -0.49 34.64 -36.98
C ASN A 911 -1.08 33.91 -38.20
N GLN A 912 -0.82 32.61 -38.34
CA GLN A 912 -1.39 31.77 -39.39
C GLN A 912 -2.80 31.26 -39.05
N GLY A 913 -3.31 31.53 -37.83
CA GLY A 913 -4.62 31.09 -37.35
C GLY A 913 -4.61 29.73 -36.64
N VAL A 914 -3.43 29.19 -36.31
CA VAL A 914 -3.31 27.94 -35.54
C VAL A 914 -3.51 28.24 -34.06
N VAL A 915 -4.37 27.46 -33.39
CA VAL A 915 -4.49 27.52 -31.92
C VAL A 915 -3.15 27.12 -31.31
N THR A 916 -2.50 28.08 -30.65
CA THR A 916 -1.10 27.96 -30.23
C THR A 916 -0.95 28.08 -28.72
N ALA A 917 -0.27 27.11 -28.10
CA ALA A 917 0.05 27.10 -26.69
C ALA A 917 1.57 26.96 -26.44
N PHE A 918 1.99 27.15 -25.19
CA PHE A 918 3.31 26.74 -24.70
C PHE A 918 3.17 25.72 -23.56
N ASN A 919 4.06 24.73 -23.53
CA ASN A 919 4.11 23.68 -22.52
C ASN A 919 5.48 23.59 -21.84
N SER A 920 5.54 22.87 -20.72
CA SER A 920 6.75 22.76 -19.92
C SER A 920 7.64 21.57 -20.26
N ASP A 921 7.06 20.38 -20.44
CA ASP A 921 7.77 19.08 -20.49
C ASP A 921 8.71 18.84 -19.26
N ASP A 922 8.62 19.67 -18.22
CA ASP A 922 9.56 19.72 -17.11
C ASP A 922 8.91 20.26 -15.82
N ALA A 923 9.23 19.61 -14.70
CA ALA A 923 8.67 19.95 -13.39
C ALA A 923 9.04 21.35 -12.90
N GLU A 924 10.22 21.85 -13.28
CA GLU A 924 10.77 23.12 -12.83
C GLU A 924 10.38 24.28 -13.77
N MET A 925 10.32 24.06 -15.09
CA MET A 925 9.84 25.05 -16.06
C MET A 925 8.35 25.34 -15.88
N ALA A 926 7.54 24.34 -15.53
CA ALA A 926 6.08 24.47 -15.40
C ALA A 926 5.66 25.61 -14.46
N ARG A 927 6.40 25.86 -13.36
CA ARG A 927 6.11 26.98 -12.43
C ARG A 927 6.40 28.37 -13.00
N ARG A 928 6.87 28.45 -14.26
CA ARG A 928 7.27 29.67 -14.97
C ARG A 928 6.62 29.80 -16.34
N LEU A 929 5.54 29.05 -16.62
CA LEU A 929 4.82 29.12 -17.90
C LEU A 929 4.34 30.54 -18.24
N ASN A 930 4.04 31.37 -17.24
CA ASN A 930 3.76 32.80 -17.46
C ASN A 930 4.94 33.57 -18.11
N GLN A 931 6.17 33.18 -17.79
CA GLN A 931 7.39 33.71 -18.41
C GLN A 931 7.60 33.14 -19.83
N GLU A 932 7.19 31.89 -20.06
CA GLU A 932 7.17 31.29 -21.39
C GLU A 932 6.22 32.06 -22.32
N ALA A 933 5.01 32.36 -21.86
CA ALA A 933 4.06 33.23 -22.54
C ALA A 933 4.64 34.62 -22.87
N ALA A 934 5.36 35.25 -21.91
CA ALA A 934 5.97 36.56 -22.10
C ALA A 934 6.98 36.60 -23.27
N LYS A 935 7.59 35.47 -23.64
CA LYS A 935 8.52 35.39 -24.76
C LYS A 935 7.81 35.54 -26.12
N ALA A 936 6.53 35.16 -26.24
CA ALA A 936 5.74 35.42 -27.45
C ALA A 936 5.57 36.92 -27.72
N TYR A 937 5.35 37.71 -26.66
CA TYR A 937 5.36 39.17 -26.73
C TYR A 937 6.75 39.70 -27.11
N LYS A 938 7.80 39.25 -26.42
CA LYS A 938 9.19 39.72 -26.64
C LYS A 938 9.69 39.49 -28.07
N TYR A 939 9.54 38.26 -28.59
CA TYR A 939 10.10 37.90 -29.89
C TYR A 939 9.09 38.17 -31.01
N GLY A 940 7.84 37.75 -30.84
CA GLY A 940 6.81 37.79 -31.90
C GLY A 940 5.93 39.04 -31.93
N ARG A 941 6.01 39.92 -30.92
CA ARG A 941 5.10 41.06 -30.72
C ARG A 941 3.62 40.65 -30.69
N VAL A 942 3.34 39.43 -30.22
CA VAL A 942 1.98 38.99 -29.90
C VAL A 942 1.46 39.90 -28.77
N PRO A 943 0.26 40.52 -28.89
CA PRO A 943 -0.29 41.36 -27.83
C PRO A 943 -0.29 40.66 -26.47
N GLU A 944 -0.08 41.38 -25.37
CA GLU A 944 0.13 40.78 -24.05
C GLU A 944 -1.03 39.87 -23.61
N GLU A 945 -2.28 40.27 -23.85
CA GLU A 945 -3.44 39.45 -23.56
C GLU A 945 -3.47 38.15 -24.39
N GLU A 946 -3.12 38.23 -25.67
CA GLU A 946 -3.02 37.06 -26.56
C GLU A 946 -1.84 36.16 -26.20
N ALA A 947 -0.73 36.75 -25.74
CA ALA A 947 0.42 36.01 -25.25
C ALA A 947 0.07 35.22 -23.97
N LEU A 948 -0.68 35.83 -23.04
CA LEU A 948 -1.17 35.14 -21.84
C LEU A 948 -2.06 33.93 -22.21
N LYS A 949 -2.90 34.05 -23.26
CA LYS A 949 -3.74 32.96 -23.76
C LYS A 949 -2.94 31.72 -24.18
N PHE A 950 -1.64 31.83 -24.49
CA PHE A 950 -0.80 30.67 -24.84
C PHE A 950 -0.62 29.69 -23.67
N VAL A 951 -0.88 30.12 -22.44
CA VAL A 951 -0.78 29.26 -21.24
C VAL A 951 -2.07 29.25 -20.43
N THR A 952 -3.17 29.81 -20.96
CA THR A 952 -4.51 29.77 -20.32
C THR A 952 -5.56 29.25 -21.29
N LEU A 953 -6.16 30.12 -22.13
CA LEU A 953 -7.30 29.74 -22.96
C LEU A 953 -6.93 28.81 -24.12
N ASN A 954 -5.76 28.97 -24.73
CA ASN A 954 -5.36 28.14 -25.86
C ASN A 954 -5.09 26.68 -25.46
N PRO A 955 -4.31 26.36 -24.40
CA PRO A 955 -4.21 24.98 -23.95
C PRO A 955 -5.56 24.41 -23.50
N ALA A 956 -6.46 25.20 -22.90
CA ALA A 956 -7.84 24.74 -22.62
C ALA A 956 -8.59 24.33 -23.89
N LYS A 957 -8.47 25.10 -24.97
CA LYS A 957 -9.06 24.79 -26.28
C LYS A 957 -8.42 23.55 -26.91
N LEU A 958 -7.10 23.38 -26.80
CA LEU A 958 -6.42 22.19 -27.30
C LEU A 958 -6.85 20.93 -26.55
N LEU A 959 -7.17 21.06 -25.26
CA LEU A 959 -7.61 19.97 -24.40
C LEU A 959 -9.15 19.78 -24.37
N HIS A 960 -9.90 20.59 -25.13
CA HIS A 960 -11.38 20.60 -25.15
C HIS A 960 -12.04 20.85 -23.77
N ILE A 961 -11.35 21.57 -22.87
CA ILE A 961 -11.84 21.94 -21.53
C ILE A 961 -12.09 23.45 -21.41
N ASP A 962 -12.05 24.19 -22.51
CA ASP A 962 -12.28 25.64 -22.56
C ASP A 962 -13.71 26.06 -22.23
N HIS A 963 -14.66 25.12 -22.18
CA HIS A 963 -16.00 25.37 -21.66
C HIS A 963 -16.04 25.47 -20.12
N LYS A 964 -14.99 24.98 -19.42
CA LYS A 964 -14.90 24.92 -17.96
C LYS A 964 -13.82 25.81 -17.38
N THR A 965 -12.67 25.94 -18.04
CA THR A 965 -11.51 26.67 -17.51
C THR A 965 -10.78 27.46 -18.60
N GLY A 966 -9.62 28.03 -18.29
CA GLY A 966 -8.73 28.75 -19.21
C GLY A 966 -9.10 30.23 -19.47
N SER A 967 -10.23 30.71 -18.97
CA SER A 967 -10.62 32.12 -18.99
C SER A 967 -11.48 32.46 -17.77
N LEU A 968 -11.59 33.75 -17.41
CA LEU A 968 -12.47 34.20 -16.34
C LEU A 968 -13.81 34.63 -16.94
N LYS A 969 -14.83 33.77 -16.77
CA LYS A 969 -16.20 34.00 -17.25
C LYS A 969 -17.21 33.38 -16.27
N PRO A 970 -18.33 34.05 -15.96
CA PRO A 970 -19.38 33.47 -15.13
C PRO A 970 -19.82 32.07 -15.60
N GLY A 971 -19.96 31.14 -14.66
CA GLY A 971 -20.31 29.74 -14.90
C GLY A 971 -19.13 28.80 -15.18
N LYS A 972 -17.92 29.34 -15.39
CA LYS A 972 -16.68 28.53 -15.44
C LYS A 972 -16.18 28.21 -14.03
N ASP A 973 -15.30 27.22 -13.95
CA ASP A 973 -14.64 26.83 -12.72
C ASP A 973 -13.80 28.00 -12.18
N ALA A 974 -13.80 28.16 -10.85
CA ALA A 974 -13.02 29.17 -10.16
C ALA A 974 -11.54 28.78 -10.05
N ASP A 975 -10.91 28.59 -11.21
CA ASP A 975 -9.47 28.42 -11.38
C ASP A 975 -8.83 29.80 -11.54
N VAL A 976 -8.38 30.42 -10.44
CA VAL A 976 -8.02 31.85 -10.37
C VAL A 976 -6.63 32.03 -9.78
N VAL A 977 -5.84 32.96 -10.32
CA VAL A 977 -4.52 33.32 -9.76
C VAL A 977 -4.48 34.81 -9.43
N VAL A 978 -4.05 35.14 -8.21
CA VAL A 978 -3.78 36.51 -7.76
C VAL A 978 -2.28 36.75 -7.80
N TRP A 979 -1.85 37.73 -8.59
CA TRP A 979 -0.45 38.05 -8.84
C TRP A 979 -0.03 39.34 -8.16
N SER A 980 1.20 39.35 -7.65
CA SER A 980 1.83 40.52 -7.01
C SER A 980 2.18 41.66 -7.99
N ASP A 981 2.29 41.37 -9.28
CA ASP A 981 2.72 42.27 -10.35
C ASP A 981 2.13 41.77 -11.69
N HIS A 982 2.39 42.48 -12.79
CA HIS A 982 1.92 42.13 -14.13
C HIS A 982 2.24 40.66 -14.47
N PRO A 983 1.27 39.82 -14.90
CA PRO A 983 1.45 38.36 -14.95
C PRO A 983 2.55 37.86 -15.90
N LEU A 984 2.88 38.63 -16.94
CA LEU A 984 3.99 38.34 -17.88
C LEU A 984 5.37 38.86 -17.40
N SER A 985 5.45 39.45 -16.21
CA SER A 985 6.70 39.97 -15.63
C SER A 985 7.51 38.87 -14.95
N ILE A 986 8.83 38.97 -15.02
CA ILE A 986 9.73 38.09 -14.23
C ILE A 986 9.66 38.37 -12.72
N ASN A 987 9.09 39.51 -12.31
CA ASN A 987 8.91 39.88 -10.91
C ASN A 987 7.57 39.39 -10.34
N ALA A 988 6.65 38.93 -11.19
CA ALA A 988 5.35 38.46 -10.76
C ALA A 988 5.47 37.18 -9.94
N LYS A 989 4.79 37.17 -8.79
CA LYS A 989 4.63 36.01 -7.92
C LYS A 989 3.15 35.73 -7.79
N ALA A 990 2.75 34.46 -7.92
CA ALA A 990 1.41 34.05 -7.53
C ALA A 990 1.35 34.13 -6.00
N GLU A 991 0.50 35.00 -5.47
CA GLU A 991 0.28 35.14 -4.03
C GLU A 991 -0.77 34.15 -3.55
N GLN A 992 -1.80 33.93 -4.38
CA GLN A 992 -2.87 32.96 -4.14
C GLN A 992 -3.25 32.28 -5.45
N THR A 993 -3.47 30.97 -5.39
CA THR A 993 -3.91 30.16 -6.52
C THR A 993 -5.08 29.29 -6.07
N PHE A 994 -6.20 29.43 -6.77
CA PHE A 994 -7.45 28.72 -6.54
C PHE A 994 -7.66 27.68 -7.64
N VAL A 995 -8.13 26.49 -7.26
CA VAL A 995 -8.57 25.42 -8.17
C VAL A 995 -9.99 25.08 -7.78
N GLU A 996 -10.96 25.35 -8.66
CA GLU A 996 -12.40 25.22 -8.34
C GLU A 996 -12.75 25.87 -7.00
N GLY A 997 -12.28 27.10 -6.77
CA GLY A 997 -12.55 27.87 -5.56
C GLY A 997 -11.84 27.37 -4.29
N VAL A 998 -11.13 26.24 -4.35
CA VAL A 998 -10.25 25.78 -3.26
C VAL A 998 -8.95 26.57 -3.33
N ARG A 999 -8.58 27.26 -2.25
CA ARG A 999 -7.29 27.97 -2.16
C ARG A 999 -6.13 26.98 -1.97
N CYS A 1000 -5.68 26.39 -3.06
CA CYS A 1000 -4.63 25.36 -3.07
C CYS A 1000 -3.24 25.92 -2.77
N PHE A 1001 -2.97 27.19 -3.07
CA PHE A 1001 -1.75 27.88 -2.67
C PHE A 1001 -2.05 29.27 -2.10
N ASP A 1002 -1.34 29.63 -1.04
CA ASP A 1002 -1.37 30.94 -0.39
C ASP A 1002 0.01 31.19 0.24
N VAL A 1003 0.63 32.33 -0.07
CA VAL A 1003 2.00 32.63 0.35
C VAL A 1003 2.15 32.75 1.87
N ASP A 1004 1.14 33.25 2.57
CA ASP A 1004 1.18 33.42 4.02
C ASP A 1004 1.02 32.06 4.71
N ARG A 1005 0.10 31.21 4.21
CA ARG A 1005 -0.01 29.81 4.66
C ARG A 1005 1.27 29.04 4.41
N ASP A 1006 1.93 29.23 3.27
CA ASP A 1006 3.21 28.58 2.96
C ASP A 1006 4.30 28.94 4.00
N LEU A 1007 4.39 30.21 4.38
CA LEU A 1007 5.31 30.68 5.43
C LEU A 1007 4.98 30.06 6.79
N ALA A 1008 3.70 30.02 7.17
CA ALA A 1008 3.24 29.40 8.41
C ALA A 1008 3.56 27.88 8.44
N LEU A 1009 3.33 27.18 7.33
CA LEU A 1009 3.63 25.75 7.20
C LEU A 1009 5.13 25.46 7.32
N ARG A 1010 6.01 26.31 6.78
CA ARG A 1010 7.47 26.17 6.94
C ARG A 1010 7.89 26.22 8.39
N GLU A 1011 7.28 27.12 9.16
CA GLU A 1011 7.54 27.26 10.59
C GLU A 1011 7.00 26.07 11.39
N ALA A 1012 5.74 25.69 11.16
CA ALA A 1012 5.13 24.53 11.82
C ALA A 1012 5.90 23.23 11.54
N MET A 1013 6.35 23.01 10.29
CA MET A 1013 7.18 21.86 9.93
C MET A 1013 8.54 21.87 10.63
N ARG A 1014 9.15 23.05 10.84
CA ARG A 1014 10.42 23.19 11.57
C ARG A 1014 10.26 22.71 13.01
N THR A 1015 9.20 23.17 13.68
CA THR A 1015 8.88 22.80 15.06
C THR A 1015 8.55 21.31 15.20
N GLU A 1016 7.68 20.80 14.32
CA GLU A 1016 7.28 19.39 14.33
C GLU A 1016 8.48 18.46 14.04
N ARG A 1017 9.35 18.85 13.10
CA ARG A 1017 10.58 18.12 12.82
C ARG A 1017 11.49 18.07 14.05
N ALA A 1018 11.61 19.16 14.80
CA ALA A 1018 12.41 19.20 16.02
C ALA A 1018 11.84 18.24 17.09
N ARG A 1019 10.51 18.23 17.28
CA ARG A 1019 9.82 17.29 18.20
C ARG A 1019 10.08 15.83 17.81
N LEU A 1020 9.89 15.49 16.53
CA LEU A 1020 10.10 14.14 16.01
C LEU A 1020 11.56 13.68 16.17
N THR A 1021 12.50 14.58 15.88
CA THR A 1021 13.93 14.30 16.02
C THR A 1021 14.31 14.06 17.49
N ALA A 1022 13.78 14.87 18.42
CA ALA A 1022 14.01 14.66 19.86
C ALA A 1022 13.41 13.34 20.35
N LYS A 1023 12.18 13.01 19.93
CA LYS A 1023 11.53 11.73 20.24
C LYS A 1023 12.34 10.54 19.71
N MET A 1024 12.84 10.64 18.48
CA MET A 1024 13.67 9.60 17.86
C MET A 1024 15.03 9.46 18.55
N TYR A 1025 15.66 10.56 18.94
CA TYR A 1025 16.91 10.56 19.70
C TYR A 1025 16.74 9.83 21.04
N ASN A 1026 15.70 10.15 21.81
CA ASN A 1026 15.42 9.52 23.10
C ASN A 1026 15.11 8.02 22.95
N ALA A 1027 14.31 7.65 21.96
CA ALA A 1027 14.05 6.24 21.65
C ALA A 1027 15.35 5.50 21.29
N GLY A 1028 16.23 6.14 20.51
CA GLY A 1028 17.53 5.59 20.11
C GLY A 1028 18.51 5.35 21.26
N GLN A 1029 18.40 6.05 22.39
CA GLN A 1029 19.28 5.79 23.55
C GLN A 1029 19.07 4.41 24.18
N SER A 1030 17.85 3.86 24.06
CA SER A 1030 17.50 2.55 24.59
C SER A 1030 17.88 1.37 23.68
N VAL A 1031 18.26 1.65 22.42
CA VAL A 1031 18.54 0.65 21.39
C VAL A 1031 19.96 0.86 20.89
N GLY A 1032 20.85 -0.15 21.02
CA GLY A 1032 22.25 0.01 20.61
C GLY A 1032 22.41 0.52 19.17
N SER A 1033 23.46 1.31 18.89
CA SER A 1033 23.66 2.07 17.63
C SER A 1033 23.59 1.24 16.33
N GLY A 1034 23.78 -0.08 16.39
CA GLY A 1034 23.64 -0.99 15.24
C GLY A 1034 22.21 -1.24 14.77
N ALA A 1035 21.18 -0.79 15.50
CA ALA A 1035 19.77 -0.98 15.16
C ALA A 1035 19.11 0.22 14.46
N LEU A 1036 19.79 1.39 14.41
CA LEU A 1036 19.28 2.61 13.79
C LEU A 1036 19.68 2.70 12.31
N LYS A 1037 18.82 3.28 11.48
CA LYS A 1037 19.12 3.58 10.08
C LYS A 1037 19.99 4.83 9.98
N ARG A 1038 21.02 4.79 9.13
CA ARG A 1038 21.75 6.02 8.81
C ARG A 1038 20.86 6.95 7.97
N PRO A 1039 20.79 8.26 8.28
CA PRO A 1039 20.09 9.21 7.43
C PRO A 1039 20.70 9.24 6.02
N SER A 1040 19.83 9.28 5.01
CA SER A 1040 20.21 9.38 3.61
C SER A 1040 19.17 10.19 2.86
N GLU A 1041 19.61 10.98 1.88
CA GLU A 1041 18.69 11.71 1.03
C GLU A 1041 17.96 10.75 0.11
N ARG A 1042 16.62 10.74 0.19
CA ARG A 1042 15.78 10.04 -0.77
C ARG A 1042 15.63 10.91 -2.01
N VAL A 1043 16.44 10.64 -3.03
CA VAL A 1043 16.28 11.29 -4.34
C VAL A 1043 15.00 10.73 -4.98
N GLN A 1044 13.97 11.58 -5.11
CA GLN A 1044 12.81 11.24 -5.93
C GLN A 1044 13.22 11.31 -7.40
N SER A 1045 12.91 10.25 -8.15
CA SER A 1045 13.12 10.22 -9.60
C SER A 1045 12.18 11.21 -10.26
N HIS A 1046 12.71 12.20 -10.99
CA HIS A 1046 11.93 12.96 -11.94
C HIS A 1046 11.80 12.15 -13.24
N TYR A 1047 10.57 12.00 -13.73
CA TYR A 1047 10.33 11.34 -14.99
C TYR A 1047 10.46 12.33 -16.15
N HIS A 1048 11.21 11.94 -17.16
CA HIS A 1048 11.38 12.67 -18.41
C HIS A 1048 10.82 11.84 -19.58
N CYS A 1049 10.65 12.48 -20.74
CA CYS A 1049 10.00 11.85 -21.90
C CYS A 1049 10.66 10.53 -22.38
N ASP A 1050 11.93 10.32 -22.08
CA ASP A 1050 12.71 9.13 -22.43
C ASP A 1050 12.83 8.11 -21.27
N THR A 1051 12.24 8.40 -20.11
CA THR A 1051 12.31 7.51 -18.95
C THR A 1051 11.43 6.29 -19.15
N LEU A 1052 12.05 5.11 -19.17
CA LEU A 1052 11.37 3.85 -19.49
C LEU A 1052 10.74 3.15 -18.28
N THR A 1053 11.42 3.07 -17.13
CA THR A 1053 10.96 2.24 -16.01
C THR A 1053 11.56 2.64 -14.67
N ASP A 1054 10.75 2.61 -13.60
CA ASP A 1054 11.21 2.38 -12.22
C ASP A 1054 10.68 1.04 -11.64
N GLU A 1055 9.70 0.42 -12.32
CA GLU A 1055 9.18 -0.88 -11.94
C GLU A 1055 10.16 -1.98 -12.39
N ASN A 1056 10.64 -2.78 -11.44
CA ASN A 1056 11.56 -3.92 -11.63
C ASN A 1056 13.07 -3.61 -11.66
N ARG A 1057 13.52 -2.48 -11.10
CA ARG A 1057 14.91 -2.33 -10.61
C ARG A 1057 15.06 -2.74 -9.15
#